data_AF-A0A975AH68-F1
#
_entry.id   AF-A0A975AH68-F1
#
_cell.length_a   1.000
_cell.length_b   1.000
_cell.length_c   1.000
_cell.angle_alpha   90.00
_cell.angle_beta   90.00
_cell.angle_gamma   90.00
#
_symmetry.space_group_name_H-M   'P 1'
#
loop_
_entity.id
_entity.type
_entity.pdbx_description
1 polymer ?
#
loop_
_entity_poly.entity_id
_entity_poly.type
_entity_poly.pdbx_seq_one_letter_code
_entity_poly.pdbx_strand_id
1 'polypeptide(L)'
;MKKKWIVSILVVVVVAVVGTVVFATDLFRSVELGDYTYRFRGGDGVIAKYGGTETVLEIPESFEWEGETYRVSYIGENAFAEATNLKTVIVGEHVLTVESGAFSGCASLSRVEFLGNAPEMGEGVFEGTPAALKLLYAHDMTGYDENFGYAIEPFYYVEYLDYLSEAGTLPQDDNHYAYGDVIQAMENIGHLERVGHTFKGWTTDPTGEGTVIEAGSEFELTEATAKLYPFWEKNKYKITFETKGGSGVEEVIVEHGDLLKAPQEPTKKGAIFISWTGDENGQKPWKFTTETVTEDLILYAKWLTIPAAPGGTQASADGYDQIKVRWNKTSHATSYAVYRSDGAKGNYTKIGETSSTSYTDKNRPYQTVFYYKVQALASEGSIKAESPMSGYASAKAELIVPPSYSAVRKETQGVSLTWNGTPGAGGYEVYRASSAGGNFELVDRTTSTSYVDSSAKWTEGNFYKVRAYRNVNGTDLYSGHTNVKGFYRVGDQLADYMSSLSNRNSVNAEAKRLRGGHLHNACVYFTAEALRRVGVPIRSSMGSIDYLMPYLSNNGWVKDRDYTQLRKGDICFTTDAAGDPNGRPTHAFIFMGWVTPGDYSMAYICDNQSPYYDDQVLHTRHMLEKHEHNGSEKEAFSFFMRLR
;
A
#
# COMPACT_ATOMS: atom_id res chain seq x y z
N MET A 1 18.44 -45.97 -38.92
CA MET A 1 18.50 -46.98 -40.00
C MET A 1 18.02 -46.28 -41.28
N LYS A 2 18.88 -45.75 -42.17
CA LYS A 2 19.40 -46.40 -43.42
C LYS A 2 18.36 -47.38 -44.01
N LYS A 3 17.85 -47.27 -45.24
CA LYS A 3 18.49 -47.01 -46.54
C LYS A 3 17.39 -47.05 -47.65
N LYS A 4 17.49 -46.21 -48.69
CA LYS A 4 17.64 -46.53 -50.15
C LYS A 4 16.50 -47.34 -50.82
N TRP A 5 15.80 -46.82 -51.84
CA TRP A 5 16.18 -46.48 -53.25
C TRP A 5 15.76 -47.59 -54.26
N ILE A 6 15.01 -47.15 -55.29
CA ILE A 6 14.84 -47.64 -56.68
C ILE A 6 14.15 -49.00 -56.93
N VAL A 7 13.30 -49.03 -57.96
CA VAL A 7 13.38 -49.83 -59.22
C VAL A 7 12.00 -50.25 -59.71
N SER A 8 11.62 -49.65 -60.84
CA SER A 8 10.62 -50.13 -61.78
C SER A 8 11.01 -51.48 -62.38
N ILE A 9 10.06 -52.40 -62.53
CA ILE A 9 9.96 -53.55 -63.47
C ILE A 9 8.63 -54.23 -63.10
N LEU A 10 7.83 -54.89 -63.92
CA LEU A 10 7.60 -55.06 -65.36
C LEU A 10 6.49 -56.16 -65.38
N VAL A 11 5.76 -56.26 -66.49
CA VAL A 11 4.98 -57.44 -66.93
C VAL A 11 3.59 -57.65 -66.33
N VAL A 12 2.62 -57.17 -67.10
CA VAL A 12 1.51 -57.93 -67.72
C VAL A 12 0.85 -59.01 -66.85
N VAL A 13 -0.40 -58.73 -66.48
CA VAL A 13 -1.47 -59.73 -66.49
C VAL A 13 -2.64 -59.17 -67.29
N VAL A 14 -2.84 -59.73 -68.48
CA VAL A 14 -4.11 -59.64 -69.21
C VAL A 14 -5.13 -60.47 -68.43
N VAL A 15 -6.13 -59.81 -67.87
CA VAL A 15 -7.42 -60.43 -67.59
C VAL A 15 -8.47 -59.53 -68.22
N ALA A 16 -9.06 -60.06 -69.29
CA ALA A 16 -10.25 -59.52 -69.92
C ALA A 16 -11.39 -59.53 -68.89
N VAL A 17 -11.80 -58.34 -68.46
CA VAL A 17 -13.16 -58.11 -67.97
C VAL A 17 -13.79 -57.17 -68.98
N VAL A 18 -14.84 -57.70 -69.61
CA VAL A 18 -15.74 -57.03 -70.53
C VAL A 18 -16.45 -55.93 -69.75
N GLY A 19 -15.83 -54.75 -69.70
CA GLY A 19 -16.46 -53.49 -69.33
C GLY A 19 -16.60 -52.70 -70.61
N THR A 20 -17.82 -52.60 -71.10
CA THR A 20 -18.20 -51.85 -72.29
C THR A 20 -17.56 -50.47 -72.29
N VAL A 21 -16.73 -50.22 -73.30
CA VAL A 21 -16.42 -48.87 -73.76
C VAL A 21 -17.74 -48.25 -74.20
N VAL A 22 -18.34 -47.45 -73.33
CA VAL A 22 -19.30 -46.45 -73.75
C VAL A 22 -18.46 -45.29 -74.26
N PHE A 23 -18.24 -45.24 -75.57
CA PHE A 23 -18.12 -43.95 -76.24
C PHE A 23 -19.44 -43.24 -75.96
N ALA A 24 -19.46 -42.35 -74.97
CA ALA A 24 -20.50 -41.34 -74.91
C ALA A 24 -20.24 -40.42 -76.10
N THR A 25 -20.91 -40.74 -77.19
CA THR A 25 -21.20 -39.83 -78.29
C THR A 25 -21.65 -38.48 -77.72
N ASP A 26 -21.01 -37.41 -78.20
CA ASP A 26 -21.41 -36.01 -78.05
C ASP A 26 -22.91 -35.82 -77.76
N LEU A 27 -23.23 -35.27 -76.60
CA LEU A 27 -24.44 -34.45 -76.47
C LEU A 27 -24.35 -33.45 -75.30
N PHE A 28 -23.43 -32.50 -75.39
CA PHE A 28 -23.61 -31.19 -74.74
C PHE A 28 -23.34 -30.09 -75.76
N ARG A 29 -24.28 -29.95 -76.71
CA ARG A 29 -24.30 -28.84 -77.66
C ARG A 29 -25.00 -27.66 -77.00
N SER A 30 -24.18 -26.77 -76.47
CA SER A 30 -24.56 -25.51 -75.86
C SER A 30 -25.50 -25.56 -74.66
N VAL A 31 -25.37 -24.59 -73.77
CA VAL A 31 -26.31 -24.35 -72.67
C VAL A 31 -26.85 -22.92 -72.78
N GLU A 32 -28.17 -22.76 -72.68
CA GLU A 32 -28.81 -21.45 -72.61
C GLU A 32 -29.01 -21.07 -71.14
N LEU A 33 -28.37 -19.98 -70.73
CA LEU A 33 -28.45 -19.43 -69.38
C LEU A 33 -28.73 -17.92 -69.49
N GLY A 34 -29.95 -17.53 -69.15
CA GLY A 34 -30.42 -16.16 -69.34
C GLY A 34 -30.31 -15.73 -70.80
N ASP A 35 -29.63 -14.61 -71.04
CA ASP A 35 -29.46 -14.01 -72.36
C ASP A 35 -28.36 -14.67 -73.20
N TYR A 36 -27.65 -15.66 -72.65
CA TYR A 36 -26.47 -16.24 -73.27
C TYR A 36 -26.67 -17.70 -73.64
N THR A 37 -26.14 -18.07 -74.79
CA THR A 37 -25.87 -19.46 -75.16
C THR A 37 -24.37 -19.70 -75.00
N TYR A 38 -23.97 -20.56 -74.05
CA TYR A 38 -22.58 -20.94 -73.84
C TYR A 38 -22.24 -22.25 -74.52
N ARG A 39 -20.97 -22.46 -74.83
CA ARG A 39 -20.36 -23.75 -75.22
C ARG A 39 -19.11 -23.99 -74.39
N PHE A 40 -18.62 -25.23 -74.41
CA PHE A 40 -17.43 -25.63 -73.67
C PHE A 40 -16.28 -25.90 -74.64
N ARG A 41 -15.09 -25.38 -74.34
CA ARG A 41 -13.86 -25.62 -75.10
C ARG A 41 -12.71 -25.85 -74.15
N GLY A 42 -12.19 -27.08 -74.12
CA GLY A 42 -10.98 -27.41 -73.36
C GLY A 42 -11.08 -27.19 -71.84
N GLY A 43 -12.29 -27.17 -71.28
CA GLY A 43 -12.54 -26.86 -69.86
C GLY A 43 -13.00 -25.43 -69.60
N ASP A 44 -12.89 -24.53 -70.58
CA ASP A 44 -13.34 -23.15 -70.49
C ASP A 44 -14.67 -22.91 -71.21
N GLY A 45 -15.32 -21.83 -70.83
CA GLY A 45 -16.55 -21.30 -71.40
C GLY A 45 -16.32 -20.45 -72.66
N VAL A 46 -17.18 -20.67 -73.65
CA VAL A 46 -17.29 -19.86 -74.88
C VAL A 46 -18.68 -19.25 -74.92
N ILE A 47 -18.80 -17.93 -75.02
CA ILE A 47 -20.10 -17.31 -75.35
C ILE A 47 -20.33 -17.57 -76.84
N ALA A 48 -21.31 -18.41 -77.16
CA ALA A 48 -21.61 -18.80 -78.53
C ALA A 48 -22.74 -17.98 -79.16
N LYS A 49 -23.61 -17.38 -78.35
CA LYS A 49 -24.65 -16.46 -78.78
C LYS A 49 -25.10 -15.57 -77.62
N TYR A 50 -25.42 -14.32 -77.92
CA TYR A 50 -26.12 -13.40 -77.03
C TYR A 50 -27.47 -13.02 -77.63
N GLY A 51 -28.53 -13.08 -76.82
CA GLY A 51 -29.90 -12.75 -77.19
C GLY A 51 -30.51 -11.63 -76.34
N GLY A 52 -29.71 -10.99 -75.47
CA GLY A 52 -30.18 -9.95 -74.57
C GLY A 52 -30.41 -8.60 -75.24
N THR A 53 -30.88 -7.64 -74.45
CA THR A 53 -31.27 -6.29 -74.94
C THR A 53 -30.55 -5.15 -74.24
N GLU A 54 -29.52 -5.48 -73.47
CA GLU A 54 -28.75 -4.49 -72.72
C GLU A 54 -28.06 -3.50 -73.66
N THR A 55 -27.86 -2.28 -73.17
CA THR A 55 -27.13 -1.23 -73.90
C THR A 55 -25.70 -1.07 -73.41
N VAL A 56 -25.42 -1.47 -72.16
CA VAL A 56 -24.08 -1.59 -71.58
C VAL A 56 -23.97 -3.02 -71.06
N LEU A 57 -22.96 -3.75 -71.52
CA LEU A 57 -22.83 -5.17 -71.24
C LEU A 57 -21.44 -5.50 -70.70
N GLU A 58 -21.37 -6.00 -69.48
CA GLU A 58 -20.19 -6.68 -68.95
C GLU A 58 -20.24 -8.15 -69.37
N ILE A 59 -19.16 -8.61 -70.00
CA ILE A 59 -18.99 -10.03 -70.33
C ILE A 59 -18.88 -10.81 -69.02
N PRO A 60 -19.76 -11.81 -68.78
CA PRO A 60 -19.71 -12.58 -67.55
C PRO A 60 -18.35 -13.25 -67.37
N GLU A 61 -17.75 -13.12 -66.18
CA GLU A 61 -16.45 -13.76 -65.89
C GLU A 61 -16.52 -15.29 -65.92
N SER A 62 -17.68 -15.83 -65.52
CA SER A 62 -17.95 -17.26 -65.46
C SER A 62 -19.45 -17.54 -65.55
N PHE A 63 -19.80 -18.81 -65.75
CA PHE A 63 -21.16 -19.30 -65.57
C PHE A 63 -21.15 -20.65 -64.84
N GLU A 64 -22.22 -20.93 -64.10
CA GLU A 64 -22.41 -22.21 -63.43
C GLU A 64 -23.28 -23.14 -64.26
N TRP A 65 -22.86 -24.39 -64.38
CA TRP A 65 -23.64 -25.42 -65.04
C TRP A 65 -23.37 -26.80 -64.42
N GLU A 66 -24.43 -27.53 -64.13
CA GLU A 66 -24.39 -28.85 -63.46
C GLU A 66 -23.57 -28.90 -62.16
N GLY A 67 -23.47 -27.77 -61.44
CA GLY A 67 -22.75 -27.67 -60.18
C GLY A 67 -21.27 -27.36 -60.31
N GLU A 68 -20.77 -27.14 -61.53
CA GLU A 68 -19.40 -26.70 -61.81
C GLU A 68 -19.39 -25.25 -62.34
N THR A 69 -18.34 -24.50 -62.02
CA THR A 69 -18.13 -23.13 -62.49
C THR A 69 -17.15 -23.13 -63.66
N TYR A 70 -17.56 -22.53 -64.78
CA TYR A 70 -16.76 -22.42 -66.00
C TYR A 70 -16.39 -20.96 -66.23
N ARG A 71 -15.09 -20.66 -66.28
CA ARG A 71 -14.60 -19.33 -66.66
C ARG A 71 -14.93 -19.05 -68.12
N VAL A 72 -15.40 -17.85 -68.44
CA VAL A 72 -15.55 -17.40 -69.83
C VAL A 72 -14.19 -16.92 -70.33
N SER A 73 -13.56 -17.73 -71.17
CA SER A 73 -12.25 -17.39 -71.78
C SER A 73 -12.37 -17.02 -73.26
N TYR A 74 -13.53 -17.27 -73.89
CA TYR A 74 -13.72 -17.06 -75.33
C TYR A 74 -15.04 -16.35 -75.63
N ILE A 75 -14.99 -15.36 -76.51
CA ILE A 75 -16.17 -14.83 -77.21
C ILE A 75 -16.20 -15.49 -78.58
N GLY A 76 -17.20 -16.33 -78.82
CA GLY A 76 -17.28 -17.20 -79.97
C GLY A 76 -17.62 -16.48 -81.27
N GLU A 77 -17.42 -17.19 -82.38
CA GLU A 77 -17.69 -16.67 -83.73
C GLU A 77 -19.14 -16.16 -83.84
N ASN A 78 -19.30 -14.90 -84.29
CA ASN A 78 -20.58 -14.21 -84.42
C ASN A 78 -21.45 -14.18 -83.14
N ALA A 79 -20.87 -14.37 -81.95
CA ALA A 79 -21.63 -14.53 -80.72
C ALA A 79 -22.57 -13.35 -80.40
N PHE A 80 -22.16 -12.13 -80.71
CA PHE A 80 -22.92 -10.90 -80.51
C PHE A 80 -23.33 -10.26 -81.85
N ALA A 81 -23.21 -10.97 -82.97
CA ALA A 81 -23.48 -10.38 -84.29
C ALA A 81 -24.92 -9.83 -84.38
N GLU A 82 -25.06 -8.65 -84.99
CA GLU A 82 -26.32 -7.91 -85.15
C GLU A 82 -27.02 -7.51 -83.83
N ALA A 83 -26.32 -7.51 -82.69
CA ALA A 83 -26.83 -6.98 -81.43
C ALA A 83 -26.88 -5.44 -81.45
N THR A 84 -27.80 -4.90 -82.25
CA THR A 84 -27.93 -3.47 -82.59
C THR A 84 -28.28 -2.54 -81.42
N ASN A 85 -28.64 -3.08 -80.24
CA ASN A 85 -28.90 -2.30 -79.03
C ASN A 85 -27.63 -2.03 -78.19
N LEU A 86 -26.59 -2.86 -78.33
CA LEU A 86 -25.35 -2.73 -77.56
C LEU A 86 -24.61 -1.44 -77.93
N LYS A 87 -24.28 -0.64 -76.92
CA LYS A 87 -23.53 0.61 -77.05
C LYS A 87 -22.15 0.53 -76.41
N THR A 88 -22.05 -0.17 -75.29
CA THR A 88 -20.80 -0.41 -74.55
C THR A 88 -20.67 -1.89 -74.24
N VAL A 89 -19.48 -2.46 -74.46
CA VAL A 89 -19.13 -3.82 -74.02
C VAL A 89 -17.87 -3.75 -73.17
N ILE A 90 -17.90 -4.34 -71.98
CA ILE A 90 -16.75 -4.46 -71.08
C ILE A 90 -16.30 -5.92 -71.10
N VAL A 91 -15.09 -6.15 -71.59
CA VAL A 91 -14.45 -7.45 -71.73
C VAL A 91 -13.53 -7.67 -70.54
N GLY A 92 -13.93 -8.59 -69.66
CA GLY A 92 -13.19 -8.91 -68.43
C GLY A 92 -11.79 -9.51 -68.70
N GLU A 93 -10.94 -9.49 -67.67
CA GLU A 93 -9.52 -9.84 -67.75
C GLU A 93 -9.22 -11.29 -68.17
N HIS A 94 -10.26 -12.12 -68.20
CA HIS A 94 -10.17 -13.56 -68.41
C HIS A 94 -10.43 -14.00 -69.83
N VAL A 95 -10.94 -13.11 -70.69
CA VAL A 95 -11.20 -13.39 -72.10
C VAL A 95 -9.87 -13.40 -72.86
N LEU A 96 -9.48 -14.57 -73.35
CA LEU A 96 -8.23 -14.80 -74.05
C LEU A 96 -8.38 -14.65 -75.57
N THR A 97 -9.58 -14.89 -76.11
CA THR A 97 -9.83 -14.86 -77.55
C THR A 97 -11.21 -14.30 -77.86
N VAL A 98 -11.28 -13.40 -78.84
CA VAL A 98 -12.51 -12.90 -79.45
C VAL A 98 -12.52 -13.36 -80.90
N GLU A 99 -13.34 -14.37 -81.20
CA GLU A 99 -13.35 -15.04 -82.50
C GLU A 99 -13.98 -14.19 -83.61
N SER A 100 -13.79 -14.63 -84.87
CA SER A 100 -14.17 -13.88 -86.06
C SER A 100 -15.64 -13.43 -86.03
N GLY A 101 -15.87 -12.19 -86.45
CA GLY A 101 -17.21 -11.60 -86.54
C GLY A 101 -17.97 -11.47 -85.21
N ALA A 102 -17.34 -11.69 -84.05
CA ALA A 102 -18.02 -11.74 -82.75
C ALA A 102 -18.99 -10.58 -82.49
N PHE A 103 -18.66 -9.34 -82.88
CA PHE A 103 -19.50 -8.15 -82.73
C PHE A 103 -19.88 -7.53 -84.10
N SER A 104 -19.87 -8.34 -85.16
CA SER A 104 -20.16 -7.87 -86.51
C SER A 104 -21.60 -7.35 -86.62
N GLY A 105 -21.81 -6.19 -87.23
CA GLY A 105 -23.13 -5.58 -87.42
C GLY A 105 -23.76 -4.99 -86.15
N CYS A 106 -23.02 -4.85 -85.04
CA CYS A 106 -23.48 -4.14 -83.84
C CYS A 106 -23.57 -2.62 -84.10
N ALA A 107 -24.64 -2.19 -84.77
CA ALA A 107 -24.77 -0.84 -85.35
C ALA A 107 -24.80 0.33 -84.34
N SER A 108 -25.01 0.06 -83.04
CA SER A 108 -24.98 1.09 -81.99
C SER A 108 -23.71 1.04 -81.13
N LEU A 109 -22.80 0.10 -81.38
CA LEU A 109 -21.63 -0.13 -80.54
C LEU A 109 -20.65 1.05 -80.70
N SER A 110 -20.46 1.77 -79.61
CA SER A 110 -19.66 3.00 -79.58
C SER A 110 -18.43 2.89 -78.70
N ARG A 111 -18.40 1.91 -77.79
CA ARG A 111 -17.31 1.69 -76.84
C ARG A 111 -17.11 0.20 -76.57
N VAL A 112 -15.86 -0.25 -76.58
CA VAL A 112 -15.46 -1.56 -76.02
C VAL A 112 -14.27 -1.34 -75.11
N GLU A 113 -14.34 -1.89 -73.90
CA GLU A 113 -13.30 -1.76 -72.89
C GLU A 113 -12.71 -3.12 -72.58
N PHE A 114 -11.40 -3.21 -72.56
CA PHE A 114 -10.70 -4.42 -72.19
C PHE A 114 -9.99 -4.23 -70.85
N LEU A 115 -10.35 -5.08 -69.88
CA LEU A 115 -9.80 -5.06 -68.52
C LEU A 115 -8.59 -5.99 -68.33
N GLY A 116 -8.26 -6.81 -69.34
CA GLY A 116 -7.11 -7.73 -69.32
C GLY A 116 -6.09 -7.44 -70.42
N ASN A 117 -5.04 -8.27 -70.45
CA ASN A 117 -4.09 -8.31 -71.58
C ASN A 117 -4.82 -8.53 -72.91
N ALA A 118 -4.23 -8.05 -74.00
CA ALA A 118 -4.85 -8.10 -75.32
C ALA A 118 -5.26 -9.53 -75.71
N PRO A 119 -6.56 -9.77 -76.00
CA PRO A 119 -7.01 -11.07 -76.47
C PRO A 119 -6.55 -11.32 -77.91
N GLU A 120 -6.47 -12.58 -78.29
CA GLU A 120 -6.36 -12.95 -79.71
C GLU A 120 -7.65 -12.54 -80.45
N MET A 121 -7.50 -11.74 -81.50
CA MET A 121 -8.62 -11.20 -82.27
C MET A 121 -8.80 -11.96 -83.59
N GLY A 122 -10.02 -12.42 -83.84
CA GLY A 122 -10.43 -12.99 -85.12
C GLY A 122 -10.61 -11.94 -86.22
N GLU A 123 -10.87 -12.42 -87.44
CA GLU A 123 -11.12 -11.55 -88.59
C GLU A 123 -12.49 -10.86 -88.46
N GLY A 124 -12.56 -9.57 -88.79
CA GLY A 124 -13.82 -8.83 -88.87
C GLY A 124 -14.62 -8.74 -87.57
N VAL A 125 -13.98 -8.85 -86.39
CA VAL A 125 -14.65 -8.83 -85.08
C VAL A 125 -15.63 -7.66 -84.93
N PHE A 126 -15.25 -6.46 -85.40
CA PHE A 126 -16.08 -5.25 -85.35
C PHE A 126 -16.55 -4.78 -86.74
N GLU A 127 -16.61 -5.67 -87.74
CA GLU A 127 -17.08 -5.31 -89.07
C GLU A 127 -18.53 -4.77 -89.02
N GLY A 128 -18.83 -3.70 -89.73
CA GLY A 128 -20.18 -3.11 -89.74
C GLY A 128 -20.60 -2.38 -88.45
N THR A 129 -19.67 -2.16 -87.51
CA THR A 129 -19.88 -1.25 -86.36
C THR A 129 -19.65 0.22 -86.76
N PRO A 130 -20.13 1.21 -85.98
CA PRO A 130 -19.87 2.63 -86.23
C PRO A 130 -18.38 2.98 -86.38
N ALA A 131 -18.04 3.83 -87.35
CA ALA A 131 -16.67 4.33 -87.53
C ALA A 131 -16.14 5.15 -86.34
N ALA A 132 -17.01 5.57 -85.42
CA ALA A 132 -16.66 6.27 -84.19
C ALA A 132 -16.50 5.34 -82.97
N LEU A 133 -16.54 4.02 -83.18
CA LEU A 133 -16.29 3.02 -82.13
C LEU A 133 -14.91 3.27 -81.50
N LYS A 134 -14.90 3.46 -80.18
CA LYS A 134 -13.68 3.53 -79.38
C LYS A 134 -13.39 2.17 -78.74
N LEU A 135 -12.19 1.67 -78.98
CA LEU A 135 -11.64 0.56 -78.23
C LEU A 135 -10.72 1.14 -77.16
N LEU A 136 -10.88 0.68 -75.93
CA LEU A 136 -10.16 1.17 -74.76
C LEU A 136 -9.54 -0.01 -74.00
N TYR A 137 -8.36 0.17 -73.42
CA TYR A 137 -7.74 -0.83 -72.56
C TYR A 137 -7.19 -0.22 -71.27
N ALA A 138 -7.22 -0.98 -70.17
CA ALA A 138 -6.61 -0.55 -68.91
C ALA A 138 -5.10 -0.38 -69.10
N HIS A 139 -4.55 0.79 -68.76
CA HIS A 139 -3.19 1.22 -69.11
C HIS A 139 -2.07 0.21 -68.74
N ASP A 140 -2.24 -0.52 -67.64
CA ASP A 140 -1.30 -1.49 -67.10
C ASP A 140 -1.33 -2.86 -67.80
N MET A 141 -2.27 -3.04 -68.73
CA MET A 141 -2.38 -4.25 -69.55
C MET A 141 -1.42 -4.24 -70.74
N THR A 142 -1.01 -5.43 -71.17
CA THR A 142 0.00 -5.63 -72.22
C THR A 142 -0.60 -6.24 -73.49
N GLY A 143 0.08 -6.07 -74.63
CA GLY A 143 -0.32 -6.66 -75.92
C GLY A 143 -1.17 -5.76 -76.83
N TYR A 144 -1.55 -4.57 -76.38
CA TYR A 144 -2.26 -3.56 -77.19
C TYR A 144 -1.29 -2.69 -77.99
N ASP A 145 -0.40 -3.33 -78.76
CA ASP A 145 0.55 -2.65 -79.64
C ASP A 145 0.01 -2.53 -81.09
N GLU A 146 0.83 -2.07 -82.02
CA GLU A 146 0.46 -1.92 -83.43
C GLU A 146 -0.05 -3.22 -84.10
N ASN A 147 0.30 -4.39 -83.56
CA ASN A 147 -0.13 -5.69 -84.07
C ASN A 147 -1.51 -6.12 -83.57
N PHE A 148 -2.13 -5.38 -82.62
CA PHE A 148 -3.49 -5.65 -82.16
C PHE A 148 -4.52 -5.50 -83.29
N GLY A 149 -4.18 -4.78 -84.35
CA GLY A 149 -4.98 -4.70 -85.59
C GLY A 149 -6.13 -3.69 -85.55
N TYR A 150 -6.32 -2.99 -84.43
CA TYR A 150 -7.32 -1.93 -84.27
C TYR A 150 -6.72 -0.69 -83.60
N ALA A 151 -7.24 0.50 -83.94
CA ALA A 151 -6.91 1.72 -83.21
C ALA A 151 -7.53 1.65 -81.79
N ILE A 152 -6.68 1.69 -80.78
CA ILE A 152 -7.05 1.51 -79.37
C ILE A 152 -6.33 2.54 -78.51
N GLU A 153 -6.98 3.04 -77.47
CA GLU A 153 -6.45 4.07 -76.56
C GLU A 153 -6.43 3.54 -75.11
N PRO A 154 -5.40 3.84 -74.31
CA PRO A 154 -5.40 3.47 -72.90
C PRO A 154 -6.40 4.32 -72.12
N PHE A 155 -6.94 3.75 -71.06
CA PHE A 155 -7.57 4.52 -70.00
C PHE A 155 -6.93 4.16 -68.66
N TYR A 156 -7.02 5.09 -67.72
CA TYR A 156 -6.33 5.04 -66.43
C TYR A 156 -7.33 4.95 -65.30
N TYR A 157 -6.94 4.21 -64.26
CA TYR A 157 -7.56 4.20 -62.95
C TYR A 157 -6.67 4.94 -61.96
N VAL A 158 -7.27 5.49 -60.92
CA VAL A 158 -6.53 5.92 -59.73
C VAL A 158 -6.73 4.90 -58.63
N GLU A 159 -5.67 4.16 -58.35
CA GLU A 159 -5.62 3.17 -57.29
C GLU A 159 -5.16 3.84 -55.99
N TYR A 160 -6.06 3.89 -55.01
CA TYR A 160 -5.69 4.25 -53.64
C TYR A 160 -5.16 3.01 -52.93
N LEU A 161 -4.07 3.17 -52.17
CA LEU A 161 -3.39 2.09 -51.45
C LEU A 161 -3.39 2.37 -49.94
N ASP A 162 -3.32 1.33 -49.11
CA ASP A 162 -3.48 1.43 -47.64
C ASP A 162 -2.15 1.51 -46.88
N TYR A 163 -1.04 1.85 -47.56
CA TYR A 163 0.30 1.77 -47.00
C TYR A 163 0.44 2.44 -45.61
N LEU A 164 0.95 1.68 -44.64
CA LEU A 164 1.09 2.04 -43.21
C LEU A 164 -0.23 2.38 -42.48
N SER A 165 -1.37 2.22 -43.13
CA SER A 165 -2.67 2.28 -42.45
C SER A 165 -2.84 1.03 -41.59
N GLU A 166 -3.47 1.21 -40.44
CA GLU A 166 -3.68 0.16 -39.44
C GLU A 166 -5.17 -0.22 -39.33
N ALA A 167 -6.06 0.61 -39.85
CA ALA A 167 -7.50 0.37 -39.95
C ALA A 167 -8.14 1.22 -41.08
N GLY A 168 -9.42 0.98 -41.34
CA GLY A 168 -10.21 1.66 -42.38
C GLY A 168 -10.35 0.84 -43.65
N THR A 169 -10.98 1.45 -44.67
CA THR A 169 -11.11 0.89 -46.01
C THR A 169 -10.61 1.88 -47.06
N LEU A 170 -10.17 1.38 -48.21
CA LEU A 170 -9.72 2.25 -49.29
C LEU A 170 -10.89 2.97 -49.96
N PRO A 171 -10.72 4.24 -50.35
CA PRO A 171 -11.58 4.86 -51.35
C PRO A 171 -11.52 4.04 -52.65
N GLN A 172 -12.66 3.87 -53.30
CA GLN A 172 -12.77 3.21 -54.59
C GLN A 172 -13.18 4.25 -55.63
N ASP A 173 -12.39 4.37 -56.70
CA ASP A 173 -12.69 5.21 -57.86
C ASP A 173 -13.00 4.32 -59.07
N ASP A 174 -14.28 4.23 -59.42
CA ASP A 174 -14.77 3.40 -60.54
C ASP A 174 -14.74 4.17 -61.88
N ASN A 175 -14.20 5.39 -61.92
CA ASN A 175 -14.17 6.19 -63.16
C ASN A 175 -12.99 5.80 -64.06
N HIS A 176 -13.20 5.95 -65.37
CA HIS A 176 -12.17 5.76 -66.40
C HIS A 176 -11.71 7.12 -66.92
N TYR A 177 -10.40 7.38 -66.83
CA TYR A 177 -9.79 8.65 -67.21
C TYR A 177 -8.82 8.51 -68.39
N ALA A 178 -8.58 9.61 -69.10
CA ALA A 178 -7.53 9.71 -70.10
C ALA A 178 -6.22 10.22 -69.48
N TYR A 179 -5.10 9.94 -70.16
CA TYR A 179 -3.80 10.50 -69.77
C TYR A 179 -3.84 12.04 -69.81
N GLY A 180 -3.37 12.69 -68.75
CA GLY A 180 -3.33 14.14 -68.61
C GLY A 180 -4.65 14.78 -68.15
N ASP A 181 -5.68 13.97 -67.85
CA ASP A 181 -6.92 14.50 -67.24
C ASP A 181 -6.62 15.16 -65.89
N VAL A 182 -7.29 16.27 -65.60
CA VAL A 182 -7.24 16.89 -64.27
C VAL A 182 -8.41 16.35 -63.45
N ILE A 183 -8.09 15.64 -62.38
CA ILE A 183 -9.06 14.96 -61.53
C ILE A 183 -8.90 15.37 -60.07
N GLN A 184 -9.95 15.17 -59.27
CA GLN A 184 -9.93 15.53 -57.86
C GLN A 184 -9.52 14.33 -57.01
N ALA A 185 -8.52 14.49 -56.14
CA ALA A 185 -8.11 13.47 -55.20
C ALA A 185 -9.25 13.18 -54.21
N MET A 186 -9.56 11.92 -53.98
CA MET A 186 -10.66 11.52 -53.10
C MET A 186 -10.40 11.92 -51.65
N GLU A 187 -11.48 12.20 -50.94
CA GLU A 187 -11.45 12.34 -49.48
C GLU A 187 -11.13 10.99 -48.80
N ASN A 188 -10.72 11.04 -47.53
CA ASN A 188 -10.53 9.83 -46.71
C ASN A 188 -11.88 9.22 -46.27
N ILE A 189 -12.73 8.87 -47.24
CA ILE A 189 -14.13 8.43 -47.04
C ILE A 189 -14.19 7.09 -46.28
N GLY A 190 -13.22 6.20 -46.54
CA GLY A 190 -13.13 4.92 -45.86
C GLY A 190 -12.45 4.97 -44.49
N HIS A 191 -12.16 6.18 -43.98
CA HIS A 191 -11.58 6.42 -42.66
C HIS A 191 -10.32 5.59 -42.41
N LEU A 192 -9.35 5.67 -43.34
CA LEU A 192 -8.03 5.14 -43.08
C LEU A 192 -7.46 5.80 -41.82
N GLU A 193 -6.87 4.97 -40.96
CA GLU A 193 -6.32 5.37 -39.67
C GLU A 193 -4.90 4.81 -39.51
N ARG A 194 -4.05 5.59 -38.84
CA ARG A 194 -2.72 5.16 -38.40
C ARG A 194 -2.46 5.76 -37.02
N VAL A 195 -2.22 4.91 -36.02
CA VAL A 195 -2.05 5.37 -34.64
C VAL A 195 -0.91 6.39 -34.57
N GLY A 196 -1.17 7.51 -33.88
CA GLY A 196 -0.17 8.56 -33.68
C GLY A 196 0.15 9.43 -34.90
N HIS A 197 -0.60 9.29 -35.98
CA HIS A 197 -0.43 10.09 -37.19
C HIS A 197 -1.75 10.75 -37.59
N THR A 198 -1.65 11.83 -38.37
CA THR A 198 -2.77 12.52 -38.99
C THR A 198 -2.68 12.34 -40.50
N PHE A 199 -3.78 11.90 -41.12
CA PHE A 199 -3.91 11.87 -42.57
C PHE A 199 -3.93 13.32 -43.11
N LYS A 200 -3.01 13.65 -44.02
CA LYS A 200 -2.96 14.99 -44.65
C LYS A 200 -3.37 14.99 -46.12
N GLY A 201 -3.58 13.83 -46.71
CA GLY A 201 -3.82 13.66 -48.14
C GLY A 201 -3.09 12.45 -48.66
N TRP A 202 -2.81 12.46 -49.96
CA TRP A 202 -2.18 11.38 -50.69
C TRP A 202 -0.78 11.76 -51.13
N THR A 203 -0.01 10.80 -51.61
CA THR A 203 1.30 10.99 -52.21
C THR A 203 1.57 9.89 -53.22
N THR A 204 2.40 10.19 -54.21
CA THR A 204 2.86 9.20 -55.21
C THR A 204 4.10 8.44 -54.74
N ASP A 205 4.72 8.88 -53.63
CA ASP A 205 5.87 8.18 -53.05
C ASP A 205 5.40 6.96 -52.25
N PRO A 206 5.82 5.73 -52.62
CA PRO A 206 5.40 4.51 -51.95
C PRO A 206 5.87 4.40 -50.50
N THR A 207 6.75 5.30 -50.03
CA THR A 207 7.18 5.39 -48.63
C THR A 207 6.25 6.27 -47.77
N GLY A 208 5.33 7.02 -48.37
CA GLY A 208 4.48 7.96 -47.66
C GLY A 208 5.16 9.28 -47.26
N GLU A 209 6.43 9.51 -47.65
CA GLU A 209 7.22 10.71 -47.29
C GLU A 209 7.33 11.76 -48.42
N GLY A 210 6.66 11.52 -49.56
CA GLY A 210 6.72 12.38 -50.75
C GLY A 210 5.94 13.70 -50.64
N THR A 211 5.72 14.37 -51.78
CA THR A 211 4.90 15.60 -51.80
C THR A 211 3.43 15.26 -51.56
N VAL A 212 2.78 15.99 -50.67
CA VAL A 212 1.36 15.81 -50.37
C VAL A 212 0.47 16.33 -51.51
N ILE A 213 -0.48 15.51 -51.92
CA ILE A 213 -1.65 15.83 -52.72
C ILE A 213 -2.80 15.93 -51.73
N GLU A 214 -3.25 17.13 -51.40
CA GLU A 214 -4.31 17.32 -50.41
C GLU A 214 -5.61 16.66 -50.88
N ALA A 215 -6.33 15.99 -49.97
CA ALA A 215 -7.63 15.43 -50.30
C ALA A 215 -8.59 16.53 -50.78
N GLY A 216 -9.37 16.24 -51.83
CA GLY A 216 -10.23 17.21 -52.49
C GLY A 216 -9.50 18.22 -53.39
N SER A 217 -8.17 18.17 -53.49
CA SER A 217 -7.42 19.01 -54.45
C SER A 217 -7.37 18.37 -55.85
N GLU A 218 -7.23 19.20 -56.88
CA GLU A 218 -7.06 18.74 -58.26
C GLU A 218 -5.61 18.36 -58.55
N PHE A 219 -5.40 17.27 -59.30
CA PHE A 219 -4.10 16.86 -59.81
C PHE A 219 -4.22 16.32 -61.24
N GLU A 220 -3.12 16.39 -61.99
CA GLU A 220 -3.03 15.86 -63.35
C GLU A 220 -2.70 14.36 -63.33
N LEU A 221 -3.48 13.57 -64.07
CA LEU A 221 -3.32 12.12 -64.15
C LEU A 221 -2.17 11.73 -65.08
N THR A 222 -1.12 11.20 -64.48
CA THR A 222 0.06 10.64 -65.12
C THR A 222 0.31 9.22 -64.61
N GLU A 223 1.27 8.50 -65.20
CA GLU A 223 1.68 7.18 -64.67
C GLU A 223 2.09 7.23 -63.19
N ALA A 224 2.70 8.34 -62.75
CA ALA A 224 3.13 8.51 -61.37
C ALA A 224 1.96 8.71 -60.40
N THR A 225 0.82 9.23 -60.86
CA THR A 225 -0.35 9.55 -60.03
C THR A 225 -1.48 8.53 -60.19
N ALA A 226 -1.27 7.48 -61.00
CA ALA A 226 -2.18 6.36 -61.10
C ALA A 226 -2.24 5.52 -59.80
N LYS A 227 -1.23 5.63 -58.93
CA LYS A 227 -1.21 5.01 -57.60
C LYS A 227 -0.97 6.07 -56.53
N LEU A 228 -1.85 6.11 -55.54
CA LEU A 228 -1.82 7.08 -54.45
C LEU A 228 -1.74 6.38 -53.09
N TYR A 229 -0.73 6.76 -52.30
CA TYR A 229 -0.48 6.27 -50.95
C TYR A 229 -0.87 7.35 -49.92
N PRO A 230 -1.35 7.00 -48.72
CA PRO A 230 -1.70 7.98 -47.71
C PRO A 230 -0.45 8.69 -47.20
N PHE A 231 -0.51 10.02 -47.13
CA PHE A 231 0.51 10.85 -46.49
C PHE A 231 0.17 11.05 -45.01
N TRP A 232 1.04 10.54 -44.14
CA TRP A 232 0.86 10.53 -42.69
C TRP A 232 1.83 11.51 -42.01
N GLU A 233 1.31 12.57 -41.41
CA GLU A 233 2.11 13.43 -40.54
C GLU A 233 2.10 12.88 -39.11
N LYS A 234 3.28 12.67 -38.48
CA LYS A 234 3.36 12.31 -37.07
C LYS A 234 2.68 13.37 -36.21
N ASN A 235 1.83 12.93 -35.28
CA ASN A 235 1.22 13.82 -34.30
C ASN A 235 2.30 14.38 -33.37
N LYS A 236 2.09 15.59 -32.88
CA LYS A 236 2.99 16.29 -31.96
C LYS A 236 2.28 16.51 -30.65
N TYR A 237 2.94 16.16 -29.55
CA TYR A 237 2.37 16.23 -28.21
C TYR A 237 3.15 17.18 -27.33
N LYS A 238 2.41 17.85 -26.46
CA LYS A 238 2.92 18.82 -25.51
C LYS A 238 3.26 18.16 -24.18
N ILE A 239 4.49 18.37 -23.72
CA ILE A 239 4.98 17.90 -22.43
C ILE A 239 5.19 19.09 -21.50
N THR A 240 4.50 19.05 -20.36
CA THR A 240 4.59 20.06 -19.31
C THR A 240 5.23 19.50 -18.05
N PHE A 241 5.86 20.37 -17.26
CA PHE A 241 6.64 19.97 -16.08
C PHE A 241 6.10 20.67 -14.83
N GLU A 242 5.41 19.92 -13.98
CA GLU A 242 4.94 20.38 -12.67
C GLU A 242 6.03 20.17 -11.61
N THR A 243 6.73 21.25 -11.27
CA THR A 243 7.92 21.21 -10.39
C THR A 243 7.57 21.11 -8.91
N LYS A 244 6.29 21.24 -8.54
CA LYS A 244 5.77 21.20 -7.16
C LYS A 244 6.46 22.22 -6.26
N GLY A 245 6.57 23.46 -6.73
CA GLY A 245 7.22 24.56 -6.02
C GLY A 245 8.75 24.56 -6.14
N GLY A 246 9.30 23.91 -7.17
CA GLY A 246 10.70 24.05 -7.57
C GLY A 246 10.89 25.20 -8.57
N SER A 247 12.10 25.34 -9.11
CA SER A 247 12.40 26.25 -10.22
C SER A 247 11.66 25.81 -11.49
N GLY A 248 11.16 26.76 -12.28
CA GLY A 248 10.42 26.49 -13.51
C GLY A 248 11.24 25.71 -14.55
N VAL A 249 10.55 24.87 -15.32
CA VAL A 249 11.09 24.09 -16.44
C VAL A 249 10.19 24.33 -17.63
N GLU A 250 10.78 24.69 -18.76
CA GLU A 250 10.04 25.01 -19.99
C GLU A 250 9.36 23.77 -20.57
N GLU A 251 8.18 23.96 -21.15
CA GLU A 251 7.46 22.93 -21.88
C GLU A 251 8.15 22.59 -23.20
N VAL A 252 7.93 21.36 -23.69
CA VAL A 252 8.51 20.88 -24.95
C VAL A 252 7.47 20.18 -25.80
N ILE A 253 7.64 20.24 -27.12
CA ILE A 253 6.82 19.53 -28.11
C ILE A 253 7.63 18.34 -28.63
N VAL A 254 7.05 17.14 -28.63
CA VAL A 254 7.69 15.88 -29.05
C VAL A 254 6.80 15.16 -30.04
N GLU A 255 7.40 14.56 -31.08
CA GLU A 255 6.67 13.76 -32.07
C GLU A 255 6.22 12.42 -31.49
N HIS A 256 5.12 11.89 -32.02
CA HIS A 256 4.59 10.58 -31.63
C HIS A 256 5.66 9.48 -31.75
N GLY A 257 5.80 8.69 -30.70
CA GLY A 257 6.71 7.54 -30.64
C GLY A 257 8.16 7.90 -30.33
N ASP A 258 8.52 9.18 -30.27
CA ASP A 258 9.89 9.59 -29.97
C ASP A 258 10.16 9.63 -28.45
N LEU A 259 11.44 9.52 -28.07
CA LEU A 259 11.87 9.67 -26.68
C LEU A 259 11.93 11.15 -26.28
N LEU A 260 11.41 11.47 -25.09
CA LEU A 260 11.60 12.79 -24.49
C LEU A 260 13.06 12.95 -24.01
N LYS A 261 13.73 14.03 -24.40
CA LYS A 261 15.04 14.39 -23.83
C LYS A 261 14.87 14.90 -22.40
N ALA A 262 15.71 14.43 -21.48
CA ALA A 262 15.67 14.87 -20.08
C ALA A 262 15.86 16.40 -19.96
N PRO A 263 14.96 17.11 -19.26
CA PRO A 263 15.12 18.54 -19.03
C PRO A 263 16.19 18.81 -17.98
N GLN A 264 16.55 20.09 -17.79
CA GLN A 264 17.37 20.50 -16.67
C GLN A 264 16.68 20.14 -15.34
N GLU A 265 17.43 19.59 -14.38
CA GLU A 265 16.89 19.27 -13.07
C GLU A 265 16.43 20.54 -12.35
N PRO A 266 15.18 20.58 -11.85
CA PRO A 266 14.72 21.72 -11.09
C PRO A 266 15.40 21.75 -9.71
N THR A 267 15.41 22.92 -9.08
CA THR A 267 15.91 23.11 -7.72
C THR A 267 14.78 23.55 -6.78
N LYS A 268 14.81 23.10 -5.52
CA LYS A 268 13.82 23.47 -4.50
C LYS A 268 14.48 23.65 -3.14
N LYS A 269 14.28 24.79 -2.51
CA LYS A 269 14.85 25.09 -1.18
C LYS A 269 14.35 24.05 -0.16
N GLY A 270 15.28 23.40 0.54
CA GLY A 270 14.95 22.41 1.57
C GLY A 270 14.58 21.03 1.03
N ALA A 271 14.82 20.75 -0.25
CA ALA A 271 14.60 19.43 -0.84
C ALA A 271 15.68 19.09 -1.88
N ILE A 272 15.84 17.80 -2.14
CA ILE A 272 16.71 17.25 -3.19
C ILE A 272 15.83 16.63 -4.27
N PHE A 273 16.09 16.96 -5.54
CA PHE A 273 15.36 16.38 -6.67
C PHE A 273 15.69 14.89 -6.78
N ILE A 274 14.66 14.05 -6.95
CA ILE A 274 14.82 12.61 -7.12
C ILE A 274 14.68 12.24 -8.59
N SER A 275 13.52 12.53 -9.18
CA SER A 275 13.19 12.17 -10.56
C SER A 275 11.93 12.89 -11.04
N TRP A 276 11.69 12.84 -12.34
CA TRP A 276 10.38 13.12 -12.94
C TRP A 276 9.50 11.86 -12.89
N THR A 277 8.19 12.05 -12.70
CA THR A 277 7.20 10.96 -12.63
C THR A 277 6.01 11.25 -13.54
N GLY A 278 5.48 10.22 -14.19
CA GLY A 278 4.29 10.33 -15.05
C GLY A 278 2.97 10.43 -14.28
N ASP A 279 3.02 10.29 -12.96
CA ASP A 279 1.89 10.46 -12.05
C ASP A 279 2.21 11.47 -10.96
N GLU A 280 1.16 12.10 -10.43
CA GLU A 280 1.30 13.09 -9.37
C GLU A 280 1.81 12.48 -8.05
N ASN A 281 1.52 11.21 -7.76
CA ASN A 281 1.87 10.56 -6.49
C ASN A 281 3.33 10.05 -6.43
N GLY A 282 4.07 10.21 -7.52
CA GLY A 282 5.49 9.85 -7.61
C GLY A 282 5.78 8.36 -7.60
N GLN A 283 4.83 7.53 -8.05
CA GLN A 283 4.92 6.07 -8.04
C GLN A 283 5.40 5.48 -9.39
N LYS A 284 5.27 6.23 -10.48
CA LYS A 284 5.65 5.87 -11.85
C LYS A 284 6.75 6.82 -12.33
N PRO A 285 8.03 6.56 -11.99
CA PRO A 285 9.15 7.30 -12.53
C PRO A 285 9.16 7.27 -14.06
N TRP A 286 9.35 8.42 -14.69
CA TRP A 286 9.47 8.52 -16.14
C TRP A 286 10.89 8.16 -16.58
N LYS A 287 11.02 7.22 -17.51
CA LYS A 287 12.31 6.77 -18.03
C LYS A 287 12.60 7.40 -19.39
N PHE A 288 13.35 8.50 -19.37
CA PHE A 288 13.77 9.26 -20.58
C PHE A 288 14.55 8.43 -21.63
N THR A 289 15.05 7.25 -21.28
CA THR A 289 15.79 6.37 -22.20
C THR A 289 14.94 5.27 -22.84
N THR A 290 13.72 5.04 -22.37
CA THR A 290 12.89 3.90 -22.82
C THR A 290 11.41 4.23 -23.03
N GLU A 291 10.87 5.25 -22.36
CA GLU A 291 9.47 5.65 -22.52
C GLU A 291 9.35 6.68 -23.65
N THR A 292 8.42 6.41 -24.57
CA THR A 292 8.12 7.24 -25.73
C THR A 292 6.90 8.12 -25.47
N VAL A 293 6.80 9.23 -26.20
CA VAL A 293 5.67 10.16 -26.10
C VAL A 293 4.59 9.76 -27.09
N THR A 294 3.39 9.47 -26.60
CA THR A 294 2.24 9.04 -27.43
C THR A 294 0.99 9.91 -27.25
N GLU A 295 1.02 10.83 -26.29
CA GLU A 295 -0.06 11.75 -25.94
C GLU A 295 0.52 12.97 -25.19
N ASP A 296 -0.30 13.98 -24.92
CA ASP A 296 0.09 15.10 -24.06
C ASP A 296 0.34 14.60 -22.63
N LEU A 297 1.45 15.03 -22.01
CA LEU A 297 1.85 14.57 -20.67
C LEU A 297 2.17 15.72 -19.73
N ILE A 298 1.87 15.49 -18.45
CA ILE A 298 2.37 16.30 -17.34
C ILE A 298 3.34 15.42 -16.55
N LEU A 299 4.62 15.81 -16.50
CA LEU A 299 5.62 15.17 -15.65
C LEU A 299 5.75 15.93 -14.34
N TYR A 300 5.72 15.20 -13.24
CA TYR A 300 5.75 15.75 -11.88
C TYR A 300 7.11 15.55 -11.23
N ALA A 301 7.65 16.60 -10.62
CA ALA A 301 8.92 16.50 -9.90
C ALA A 301 8.71 15.79 -8.56
N LYS A 302 9.51 14.75 -8.32
CA LYS A 302 9.59 14.04 -7.04
C LYS A 302 10.77 14.55 -6.23
N TRP A 303 10.54 14.76 -4.93
CA TRP A 303 11.47 15.45 -4.03
C TRP A 303 11.73 14.66 -2.74
N LEU A 304 13.00 14.57 -2.34
CA LEU A 304 13.38 14.18 -0.98
C LEU A 304 13.43 15.42 -0.10
N THR A 305 12.55 15.53 0.89
CA THR A 305 12.56 16.68 1.82
C THR A 305 13.73 16.58 2.79
N ILE A 306 14.51 17.65 2.92
CA ILE A 306 15.63 17.73 3.88
C ILE A 306 15.04 17.93 5.29
N PRO A 307 15.33 17.04 6.26
CA PRO A 307 14.83 17.21 7.62
C PRO A 307 15.36 18.48 8.28
N ALA A 308 14.62 18.99 9.27
CA ALA A 308 15.12 20.04 10.15
C ALA A 308 16.20 19.48 11.11
N ALA A 309 16.99 20.36 11.73
CA ALA A 309 17.92 19.95 12.78
C ALA A 309 17.14 19.33 13.97
N PRO A 310 17.61 18.21 14.56
CA PRO A 310 16.94 17.63 15.72
C PRO A 310 16.81 18.61 16.89
N GLY A 311 15.58 18.82 17.36
CA GLY A 311 15.29 19.64 18.54
C GLY A 311 15.44 18.88 19.85
N GLY A 312 15.60 19.60 20.96
CA GLY A 312 15.59 19.02 22.31
C GLY A 312 16.72 18.03 22.57
N THR A 313 17.88 18.19 21.92
CA THR A 313 19.05 17.32 22.18
C THR A 313 19.48 17.48 23.64
N GLN A 314 19.55 16.35 24.35
CA GLN A 314 19.94 16.25 25.75
C GLN A 314 20.92 15.09 25.92
N ALA A 315 21.83 15.21 26.87
CA ALA A 315 22.75 14.15 27.25
C ALA A 315 22.70 13.97 28.76
N SER A 316 22.76 12.72 29.22
CA SER A 316 22.80 12.37 30.65
C SER A 316 23.70 11.17 30.88
N ALA A 317 24.24 11.02 32.08
CA ALA A 317 24.86 9.76 32.49
C ALA A 317 23.86 8.61 32.31
N ASP A 318 24.36 7.46 31.85
CA ASP A 318 23.57 6.24 31.68
C ASP A 318 24.27 5.03 32.33
N GLY A 319 25.33 5.28 33.10
CA GLY A 319 26.18 4.28 33.73
C GLY A 319 27.61 4.78 33.93
N TYR A 320 28.40 3.97 34.66
CA TYR A 320 29.77 4.30 35.05
C TYR A 320 30.66 4.77 33.88
N ASP A 321 30.52 4.16 32.71
CA ASP A 321 31.33 4.39 31.51
C ASP A 321 30.48 4.70 30.28
N GLN A 322 29.25 5.18 30.45
CA GLN A 322 28.36 5.44 29.33
C GLN A 322 27.47 6.67 29.53
N ILE A 323 27.22 7.35 28.41
CA ILE A 323 26.41 8.56 28.32
C ILE A 323 25.29 8.30 27.32
N LYS A 324 24.06 8.63 27.68
CA LYS A 324 22.92 8.53 26.78
C LYS A 324 22.53 9.90 26.27
N VAL A 325 22.47 10.01 24.95
CA VAL A 325 22.01 11.18 24.21
C VAL A 325 20.60 10.90 23.71
N ARG A 326 19.70 11.88 23.87
CA ARG A 326 18.30 11.81 23.43
C ARG A 326 17.94 13.09 22.69
N TRP A 327 16.96 13.00 21.79
CA TRP A 327 16.45 14.14 21.03
C TRP A 327 14.98 13.90 20.65
N ASN A 328 14.32 14.95 20.16
CA ASN A 328 12.94 14.83 19.67
C ASN A 328 12.92 14.19 18.28
N LYS A 329 11.86 13.43 17.98
CA LYS A 329 11.61 12.90 16.63
C LYS A 329 11.53 14.06 15.64
N THR A 330 12.25 13.96 14.53
CA THR A 330 12.30 14.97 13.46
C THR A 330 11.44 14.50 12.28
N SER A 331 10.59 15.39 11.75
CA SER A 331 9.78 15.06 10.57
C SER A 331 10.67 14.74 9.37
N HIS A 332 10.23 13.81 8.52
CA HIS A 332 10.93 13.32 7.33
C HIS A 332 12.29 12.62 7.58
N ALA A 333 12.73 12.48 8.84
CA ALA A 333 13.94 11.74 9.16
C ALA A 333 13.67 10.22 9.14
N THR A 334 14.52 9.48 8.43
CA THR A 334 14.56 8.01 8.43
C THR A 334 15.55 7.47 9.46
N SER A 335 16.61 8.22 9.77
CA SER A 335 17.60 7.90 10.81
C SER A 335 18.30 9.15 11.35
N TYR A 336 19.23 8.95 12.27
CA TYR A 336 20.04 10.01 12.89
C TYR A 336 21.50 9.60 12.98
N ALA A 337 22.40 10.52 12.66
CA ALA A 337 23.82 10.41 12.97
C ALA A 337 24.15 11.17 14.26
N VAL A 338 24.93 10.53 15.13
CA VAL A 338 25.35 11.10 16.42
C VAL A 338 26.84 11.39 16.36
N TYR A 339 27.18 12.60 16.79
CA TYR A 339 28.55 13.12 16.79
C TYR A 339 28.98 13.47 18.20
N ARG A 340 30.27 13.29 18.50
CA ARG A 340 30.89 13.61 19.79
C ARG A 340 32.10 14.52 19.61
N SER A 341 32.33 15.40 20.58
CA SER A 341 33.55 16.20 20.74
C SER A 341 33.98 16.26 22.21
N ASP A 342 35.27 16.54 22.43
CA ASP A 342 35.85 16.78 23.76
C ASP A 342 35.68 18.24 24.22
N GLY A 343 35.10 19.11 23.37
CA GLY A 343 34.81 20.50 23.70
C GLY A 343 33.56 21.02 23.00
N ALA A 344 32.88 22.01 23.60
CA ALA A 344 31.65 22.61 23.06
C ALA A 344 31.83 23.24 21.67
N LYS A 345 33.02 23.79 21.41
CA LYS A 345 33.44 24.36 20.11
C LYS A 345 34.48 23.49 19.41
N GLY A 346 34.65 22.24 19.86
CA GLY A 346 35.63 21.32 19.30
C GLY A 346 35.18 20.70 17.98
N ASN A 347 36.05 19.87 17.40
CA ASN A 347 35.73 19.08 16.23
C ASN A 347 34.83 17.92 16.62
N TYR A 348 33.66 17.81 15.98
CA TYR A 348 32.69 16.75 16.22
C TYR A 348 32.93 15.59 15.28
N THR A 349 33.14 14.39 15.83
CA THR A 349 33.35 13.16 15.07
C THR A 349 32.13 12.26 15.17
N LYS A 350 31.73 11.64 14.06
CA LYS A 350 30.59 10.72 14.03
C LYS A 350 30.92 9.46 14.80
N ILE A 351 30.09 9.11 15.78
CA ILE A 351 30.28 7.93 16.64
C ILE A 351 29.28 6.82 16.34
N GLY A 352 28.19 7.12 15.62
CA GLY A 352 27.24 6.11 15.19
C GLY A 352 26.03 6.69 14.49
N GLU A 353 25.17 5.77 14.03
CA GLU A 353 23.86 6.06 13.50
C GLU A 353 22.79 5.21 14.18
N THR A 354 21.56 5.69 14.21
CA THR A 354 20.42 4.97 14.77
C THR A 354 19.11 5.48 14.19
N SER A 355 18.11 4.61 14.06
CA SER A 355 16.73 5.02 13.73
C SER A 355 15.93 5.45 14.98
N SER A 356 16.45 5.16 16.17
CA SER A 356 15.84 5.56 17.45
C SER A 356 16.14 7.02 17.76
N THR A 357 15.32 7.64 18.62
CA THR A 357 15.54 9.01 19.12
C THR A 357 16.50 9.07 20.31
N SER A 358 17.40 8.10 20.41
CA SER A 358 18.42 8.02 21.46
C SER A 358 19.59 7.15 21.04
N TYR A 359 20.77 7.46 21.60
CA TYR A 359 22.00 6.71 21.40
C TYR A 359 22.80 6.66 22.72
N THR A 360 23.36 5.50 23.06
CA THR A 360 24.25 5.34 24.21
C THR A 360 25.69 5.24 23.74
N ASP A 361 26.49 6.26 24.07
CA ASP A 361 27.94 6.28 23.88
C ASP A 361 28.62 5.56 25.05
N LYS A 362 29.31 4.46 24.75
CA LYS A 362 29.89 3.53 25.75
C LYS A 362 31.40 3.71 25.87
N ASN A 363 31.98 3.04 26.88
CA ASN A 363 33.42 3.01 27.13
C ASN A 363 34.02 4.41 27.26
N ARG A 364 33.29 5.33 27.89
CA ARG A 364 33.74 6.70 28.17
C ARG A 364 34.43 6.74 29.54
N PRO A 365 35.55 7.46 29.69
CA PRO A 365 36.18 7.65 30.98
C PRO A 365 35.22 8.26 32.01
N TYR A 366 35.22 7.70 33.22
CA TYR A 366 34.42 8.17 34.34
C TYR A 366 34.69 9.66 34.62
N GLN A 367 33.64 10.43 34.89
CA GLN A 367 33.69 11.86 35.22
C GLN A 367 34.26 12.79 34.13
N THR A 368 34.54 12.30 32.93
CA THR A 368 34.98 13.14 31.80
C THR A 368 33.78 13.66 31.01
N VAL A 369 33.74 14.98 30.77
CA VAL A 369 32.65 15.63 30.04
C VAL A 369 32.86 15.48 28.54
N PHE A 370 31.81 15.03 27.86
CA PHE A 370 31.75 14.97 26.39
C PHE A 370 30.57 15.79 25.88
N TYR A 371 30.71 16.29 24.65
CA TYR A 371 29.73 17.11 23.96
C TYR A 371 29.18 16.37 22.76
N TYR A 372 27.86 16.44 22.56
CA TYR A 372 27.15 15.67 21.54
C TYR A 372 26.31 16.56 20.65
N LYS A 373 26.30 16.27 19.36
CA LYS A 373 25.38 16.85 18.37
C LYS A 373 24.73 15.72 17.58
N VAL A 374 23.55 15.98 17.06
CA VAL A 374 22.76 15.00 16.31
C VAL A 374 22.34 15.61 14.99
N GLN A 375 22.40 14.82 13.93
CA GLN A 375 21.95 15.19 12.59
C GLN A 375 20.85 14.21 12.20
N ALA A 376 19.67 14.71 11.82
CA ALA A 376 18.65 13.91 11.18
C ALA A 376 19.03 13.64 9.72
N LEU A 377 18.76 12.42 9.27
CA LEU A 377 19.04 11.92 7.92
C LEU A 377 17.71 11.48 7.28
N ALA A 378 17.53 11.76 6.00
CA ALA A 378 16.47 11.21 5.17
C ALA A 378 17.08 10.46 3.98
N SER A 379 16.38 9.45 3.51
CA SER A 379 16.84 8.64 2.38
C SER A 379 15.68 8.08 1.58
N GLU A 380 15.80 8.13 0.26
CA GLU A 380 14.91 7.42 -0.66
C GLU A 380 15.78 6.79 -1.77
N GLY A 381 15.81 5.46 -1.82
CA GLY A 381 16.76 4.73 -2.67
C GLY A 381 18.21 5.09 -2.34
N SER A 382 18.97 5.51 -3.35
CA SER A 382 20.36 5.96 -3.21
C SER A 382 20.49 7.42 -2.80
N ILE A 383 19.42 8.22 -2.91
CA ILE A 383 19.43 9.64 -2.60
C ILE A 383 19.34 9.83 -1.09
N LYS A 384 20.22 10.68 -0.55
CA LYS A 384 20.32 10.98 0.87
C LYS A 384 20.27 12.48 1.10
N ALA A 385 19.61 12.89 2.17
CA ALA A 385 19.55 14.26 2.64
C ALA A 385 19.96 14.31 4.10
N GLU A 386 20.73 15.34 4.46
CA GLU A 386 21.16 15.56 5.83
C GLU A 386 20.67 16.92 6.31
N SER A 387 20.09 16.95 7.51
CA SER A 387 19.77 18.20 8.21
C SER A 387 21.05 18.94 8.65
N PRO A 388 20.95 20.22 9.05
CA PRO A 388 21.96 20.82 9.91
C PRO A 388 22.09 20.06 11.24
N MET A 389 23.29 20.09 11.85
CA MET A 389 23.47 19.52 13.19
C MET A 389 22.65 20.28 14.24
N SER A 390 22.17 19.56 15.25
CA SER A 390 21.52 20.16 16.43
C SER A 390 22.47 21.04 17.24
N GLY A 391 21.89 21.81 18.18
CA GLY A 391 22.66 22.40 19.27
C GLY A 391 23.36 21.32 20.11
N TYR A 392 24.49 21.64 20.73
CA TYR A 392 25.20 20.65 21.52
C TYR A 392 24.49 20.36 22.85
N ALA A 393 24.55 19.11 23.29
CA ALA A 393 24.30 18.70 24.66
C ALA A 393 25.61 18.18 25.28
N SER A 394 25.72 18.16 26.61
CA SER A 394 26.92 17.65 27.28
C SER A 394 26.57 16.88 28.53
N ALA A 395 27.34 15.83 28.80
CA ALA A 395 27.26 15.06 30.02
C ALA A 395 28.60 14.37 30.29
N LYS A 396 28.74 13.81 31.49
CA LYS A 396 29.84 12.93 31.89
C LYS A 396 29.30 11.56 32.25
N ALA A 397 30.12 10.53 32.10
CA ALA A 397 29.79 9.19 32.54
C ALA A 397 29.87 9.11 34.07
N GLU A 398 28.81 8.62 34.71
CA GLU A 398 28.67 8.54 36.16
C GLU A 398 27.83 7.33 36.56
N LEU A 399 28.06 6.78 37.75
CA LEU A 399 27.23 5.70 38.26
C LEU A 399 25.84 6.26 38.59
N ILE A 400 24.82 5.78 37.88
CA ILE A 400 23.46 6.28 38.03
C ILE A 400 22.75 5.68 39.23
N VAL A 401 21.74 6.38 39.73
CA VAL A 401 20.83 5.86 40.76
C VAL A 401 20.13 4.60 40.23
N PRO A 402 19.98 3.53 41.03
CA PRO A 402 19.24 2.33 40.62
C PRO A 402 17.86 2.67 40.04
N PRO A 403 17.60 2.39 38.74
CA PRO A 403 16.33 2.73 38.13
C PRO A 403 15.20 1.83 38.63
N SER A 404 13.94 2.26 38.48
CA SER A 404 12.75 1.43 38.74
C SER A 404 12.64 0.83 40.15
N TYR A 405 13.16 1.52 41.17
CA TYR A 405 13.13 1.06 42.55
C TYR A 405 11.72 0.88 43.13
N SER A 406 11.45 -0.24 43.80
CA SER A 406 10.20 -0.53 44.50
C SER A 406 10.43 -1.26 45.83
N ALA A 407 9.44 -1.17 46.74
CA ALA A 407 9.44 -1.83 48.04
C ALA A 407 8.02 -2.36 48.35
N VAL A 408 7.92 -3.62 48.80
CA VAL A 408 6.65 -4.33 49.04
C VAL A 408 6.75 -5.15 50.34
N ARG A 409 5.75 -5.05 51.23
CA ARG A 409 5.66 -5.93 52.41
C ARG A 409 5.37 -7.37 51.96
N LYS A 410 6.04 -8.34 52.57
CA LYS A 410 5.73 -9.76 52.35
C LYS A 410 4.54 -10.18 53.22
N GLU A 411 3.88 -11.28 52.86
CA GLU A 411 2.80 -11.88 53.69
C GLU A 411 3.32 -12.34 55.06
N THR A 412 4.54 -12.88 55.07
CA THR A 412 5.32 -13.12 56.29
C THR A 412 6.12 -11.86 56.67
N GLN A 413 6.63 -11.78 57.89
CA GLN A 413 7.48 -10.66 58.31
C GLN A 413 8.62 -10.40 57.30
N GLY A 414 8.87 -9.12 57.02
CA GLY A 414 9.89 -8.67 56.06
C GLY A 414 9.40 -7.71 54.97
N VAL A 415 10.36 -7.13 54.24
CA VAL A 415 10.13 -6.23 53.10
C VAL A 415 10.99 -6.67 51.91
N SER A 416 10.34 -6.83 50.74
CA SER A 416 10.99 -7.11 49.47
C SER A 416 11.27 -5.82 48.70
N LEU A 417 12.50 -5.66 48.21
CA LEU A 417 12.98 -4.52 47.45
C LEU A 417 13.43 -4.99 46.07
N THR A 418 13.08 -4.24 45.02
CA THR A 418 13.50 -4.55 43.63
C THR A 418 13.88 -3.27 42.88
N TRP A 419 14.82 -3.37 41.94
CA TRP A 419 15.25 -2.29 41.05
C TRP A 419 15.81 -2.86 39.74
N ASN A 420 16.08 -1.99 38.77
CA ASN A 420 16.76 -2.35 37.53
C ASN A 420 18.29 -2.23 37.68
N GLY A 421 19.02 -3.03 36.90
CA GLY A 421 20.49 -3.00 36.88
C GLY A 421 21.06 -1.63 36.53
N THR A 422 22.06 -1.18 37.28
CA THR A 422 22.84 0.03 37.01
C THR A 422 24.08 -0.34 36.18
N PRO A 423 24.21 0.14 34.93
CA PRO A 423 25.35 -0.23 34.08
C PRO A 423 26.68 0.17 34.71
N GLY A 424 27.57 -0.82 34.84
CA GLY A 424 28.86 -0.67 35.49
C GLY A 424 28.85 -0.68 37.02
N ALA A 425 27.72 -0.97 37.69
CA ALA A 425 27.75 -1.22 39.13
C ALA A 425 28.47 -2.54 39.46
N GLY A 426 29.23 -2.55 40.56
CA GLY A 426 29.77 -3.76 41.18
C GLY A 426 28.82 -4.38 42.21
N GLY A 427 27.88 -3.60 42.74
CA GLY A 427 26.83 -4.07 43.64
C GLY A 427 25.93 -2.92 44.12
N TYR A 428 25.12 -3.21 45.14
CA TYR A 428 24.17 -2.28 45.73
C TYR A 428 24.27 -2.31 47.25
N GLU A 429 24.07 -1.16 47.87
CA GLU A 429 23.89 -1.01 49.31
C GLU A 429 22.43 -0.72 49.62
N VAL A 430 21.87 -1.49 50.55
CA VAL A 430 20.50 -1.35 51.02
C VAL A 430 20.52 -0.70 52.40
N TYR A 431 19.82 0.43 52.53
CA TYR A 431 19.70 1.15 53.78
C TYR A 431 18.27 1.12 54.32
N ARG A 432 18.13 1.09 55.65
CA ARG A 432 16.83 1.16 56.35
C ARG A 432 16.82 2.21 57.46
N ALA A 433 15.68 2.86 57.66
CA ALA A 433 15.38 3.75 58.78
C ALA A 433 14.01 3.45 59.38
N SER A 434 13.80 3.87 60.63
CA SER A 434 12.51 3.73 61.35
C SER A 434 11.44 4.76 60.94
N SER A 435 11.84 5.81 60.21
CA SER A 435 10.94 6.85 59.68
C SER A 435 11.46 7.39 58.34
N ALA A 436 10.57 8.00 57.54
CA ALA A 436 10.91 8.47 56.19
C ALA A 436 12.05 9.50 56.15
N GLY A 437 12.16 10.34 57.17
CA GLY A 437 13.23 11.34 57.34
C GLY A 437 14.25 10.97 58.42
N GLY A 438 14.23 9.72 58.91
CA GLY A 438 15.08 9.26 59.99
C GLY A 438 16.53 9.01 59.58
N ASN A 439 17.34 8.55 60.53
CA ASN A 439 18.70 8.10 60.25
C ASN A 439 18.67 6.73 59.54
N PHE A 440 19.31 6.65 58.38
CA PHE A 440 19.36 5.44 57.57
C PHE A 440 20.65 4.66 57.83
N GLU A 441 20.52 3.40 58.22
CA GLU A 441 21.62 2.49 58.50
C GLU A 441 21.76 1.44 57.39
N LEU A 442 22.99 1.01 57.13
CA LEU A 442 23.26 -0.04 56.13
C LEU A 442 22.72 -1.37 56.66
N VAL A 443 21.82 -1.98 55.91
CA VAL A 443 21.28 -3.31 56.22
C VAL A 443 22.19 -4.38 55.61
N ASP A 444 22.49 -4.25 54.31
CA ASP A 444 23.27 -5.25 53.60
C ASP A 444 23.85 -4.72 52.28
N ARG A 445 24.82 -5.45 51.73
CA ARG A 445 25.35 -5.32 50.38
C ARG A 445 24.92 -6.52 49.54
N THR A 446 24.45 -6.27 48.33
CA THR A 446 24.07 -7.34 47.39
C THR A 446 24.53 -7.03 45.98
N THR A 447 24.87 -8.06 45.21
CA THR A 447 25.12 -7.94 43.77
C THR A 447 23.86 -8.16 42.94
N SER A 448 22.79 -8.70 43.54
CA SER A 448 21.49 -8.89 42.91
C SER A 448 20.72 -7.58 42.81
N THR A 449 19.79 -7.51 41.85
CA THR A 449 18.90 -6.35 41.66
C THR A 449 17.62 -6.45 42.51
N SER A 450 17.67 -7.23 43.57
CA SER A 450 16.59 -7.44 44.53
C SER A 450 17.17 -7.82 45.88
N TYR A 451 16.45 -7.46 46.94
CA TYR A 451 16.81 -7.79 48.31
C TYR A 451 15.56 -8.03 49.15
N VAL A 452 15.61 -9.00 50.07
CA VAL A 452 14.54 -9.23 51.04
C VAL A 452 15.10 -8.98 52.43
N ASP A 453 14.64 -7.91 53.07
CA ASP A 453 14.90 -7.65 54.48
C ASP A 453 13.93 -8.49 55.32
N SER A 454 14.33 -9.70 55.69
CA SER A 454 13.55 -10.58 56.57
C SER A 454 13.54 -10.13 58.03
N SER A 455 14.41 -9.19 58.42
CA SER A 455 14.47 -8.65 59.77
C SER A 455 13.45 -7.52 60.02
N ALA A 456 12.83 -7.01 58.96
CA ALA A 456 11.87 -5.91 59.01
C ALA A 456 10.60 -6.32 59.77
N LYS A 457 10.37 -5.69 60.92
CA LYS A 457 9.20 -5.97 61.77
C LYS A 457 8.04 -5.07 61.42
N TRP A 458 6.84 -5.63 61.47
CA TRP A 458 5.62 -4.88 61.18
C TRP A 458 5.26 -3.84 62.24
N THR A 459 5.89 -3.95 63.41
CA THR A 459 5.74 -3.10 64.58
C THR A 459 6.57 -1.82 64.51
N GLU A 460 7.44 -1.74 63.50
CA GLU A 460 8.33 -0.63 63.28
C GLU A 460 7.99 0.05 61.95
N GLY A 461 8.36 1.32 61.82
CA GLY A 461 8.48 1.92 60.51
C GLY A 461 9.67 1.31 59.79
N ASN A 462 9.53 0.98 58.50
CA ASN A 462 10.60 0.40 57.69
C ASN A 462 10.68 1.19 56.39
N PHE A 463 11.61 2.13 56.34
CA PHE A 463 11.85 3.00 55.20
C PHE A 463 13.20 2.69 54.59
N TYR A 464 13.24 2.55 53.27
CA TYR A 464 14.38 2.04 52.55
C TYR A 464 14.81 2.99 51.44
N LYS A 465 16.11 2.98 51.18
CA LYS A 465 16.73 3.55 49.99
C LYS A 465 17.89 2.67 49.58
N VAL A 466 18.19 2.67 48.29
CA VAL A 466 19.22 1.82 47.69
C VAL A 466 20.17 2.71 46.89
N ARG A 467 21.46 2.42 46.89
CA ARG A 467 22.42 3.03 45.97
C ARG A 467 23.29 1.96 45.33
N ALA A 468 23.76 2.23 44.12
CA ALA A 468 24.75 1.39 43.46
C ALA A 468 26.15 1.78 43.94
N TYR A 469 27.06 0.82 43.96
CA TYR A 469 28.48 1.07 44.17
C TYR A 469 29.33 0.32 43.15
N ARG A 470 30.56 0.80 42.92
CA ARG A 470 31.59 0.11 42.13
C ARG A 470 32.94 0.32 42.79
N ASN A 471 33.68 -0.75 43.05
CA ASN A 471 35.05 -0.65 43.53
C ASN A 471 36.01 -0.38 42.36
N VAL A 472 36.84 0.66 42.50
CA VAL A 472 37.92 1.00 41.55
C VAL A 472 39.19 1.16 42.36
N ASN A 473 40.16 0.26 42.14
CA ASN A 473 41.46 0.25 42.84
C ASN A 473 41.34 0.34 44.37
N GLY A 474 40.40 -0.41 44.96
CA GLY A 474 40.18 -0.43 46.42
C GLY A 474 39.29 0.69 46.95
N THR A 475 38.85 1.64 46.12
CA THR A 475 37.93 2.71 46.51
C THR A 475 36.52 2.47 45.96
N ASP A 476 35.51 2.52 46.82
CA ASP A 476 34.11 2.43 46.39
C ASP A 476 33.60 3.78 45.86
N LEU A 477 33.16 3.79 44.60
CA LEU A 477 32.40 4.87 43.99
C LEU A 477 30.92 4.59 44.15
N TYR A 478 30.14 5.63 44.45
CA TYR A 478 28.71 5.50 44.73
C TYR A 478 27.86 6.31 43.78
N SER A 479 26.68 5.80 43.47
CA SER A 479 25.62 6.62 42.90
C SER A 479 24.85 7.36 43.99
N GLY A 480 23.94 8.26 43.57
CA GLY A 480 22.92 8.78 44.47
C GLY A 480 21.99 7.67 44.98
N HIS A 481 21.24 7.98 46.04
CA HIS A 481 20.23 7.06 46.55
C HIS A 481 18.96 7.12 45.71
N THR A 482 18.26 5.99 45.64
CA THR A 482 16.86 5.97 45.21
C THR A 482 16.01 6.83 46.14
N ASN A 483 14.83 7.23 45.64
CA ASN A 483 13.81 7.82 46.50
C ASN A 483 13.45 6.86 47.64
N VAL A 484 13.19 7.41 48.82
CA VAL A 484 12.79 6.63 49.99
C VAL A 484 11.44 5.97 49.73
N LYS A 485 11.36 4.65 49.94
CA LYS A 485 10.10 3.89 49.95
C LYS A 485 10.00 3.08 51.21
N GLY A 486 8.81 2.99 51.79
CA GLY A 486 8.67 2.30 53.07
C GLY A 486 7.26 2.25 53.59
N PHE A 487 7.16 1.72 54.79
CA PHE A 487 5.91 1.49 55.48
C PHE A 487 6.01 2.00 56.90
N TYR A 488 4.98 2.73 57.35
CA TYR A 488 4.82 3.02 58.78
C TYR A 488 4.46 1.74 59.54
N ARG A 489 4.50 1.81 60.86
CA ARG A 489 3.98 0.77 61.75
C ARG A 489 2.49 0.55 61.46
N VAL A 490 2.04 -0.71 61.52
CA VAL A 490 0.66 -1.10 61.18
C VAL A 490 -0.40 -0.28 61.94
N GLY A 491 -0.20 -0.03 63.24
CA GLY A 491 -1.13 0.78 64.04
C GLY A 491 -1.27 2.22 63.52
N ASP A 492 -0.17 2.85 63.12
CA ASP A 492 -0.21 4.22 62.58
C ASP A 492 -0.89 4.23 61.21
N GLN A 493 -0.62 3.23 60.37
CA GLN A 493 -1.32 3.06 59.08
C GLN A 493 -2.83 2.86 59.28
N LEU A 494 -3.22 2.07 60.29
CA LEU A 494 -4.63 1.85 60.62
C LEU A 494 -5.29 3.14 61.08
N ALA A 495 -4.66 3.89 61.98
CA ALA A 495 -5.17 5.18 62.45
C ALA A 495 -5.30 6.19 61.29
N ASP A 496 -4.29 6.30 60.44
CA ASP A 496 -4.31 7.19 59.28
C ASP A 496 -5.40 6.78 58.29
N TYR A 497 -5.52 5.48 57.97
CA TYR A 497 -6.55 4.96 57.09
C TYR A 497 -7.96 5.27 57.63
N MET A 498 -8.17 5.07 58.92
CA MET A 498 -9.46 5.27 59.60
C MET A 498 -9.77 6.74 59.91
N SER A 499 -8.82 7.66 59.75
CA SER A 499 -9.11 9.10 59.86
C SER A 499 -10.04 9.60 58.74
N SER A 500 -9.95 9.00 57.54
CA SER A 500 -10.76 9.34 56.38
C SER A 500 -12.20 8.84 56.52
N LEU A 501 -13.17 9.75 56.32
CA LEU A 501 -14.60 9.42 56.33
C LEU A 501 -14.95 8.38 55.24
N SER A 502 -14.40 8.53 54.04
CA SER A 502 -14.65 7.59 52.94
C SER A 502 -14.16 6.17 53.26
N ASN A 503 -12.97 6.06 53.86
CA ASN A 503 -12.41 4.78 54.24
C ASN A 503 -13.23 4.12 55.34
N ARG A 504 -13.61 4.88 56.37
CA ARG A 504 -14.51 4.43 57.44
C ARG A 504 -15.82 3.87 56.89
N ASN A 505 -16.46 4.61 55.98
CA ASN A 505 -17.71 4.19 55.35
C ASN A 505 -17.53 2.94 54.50
N SER A 506 -16.42 2.84 53.74
CA SER A 506 -16.10 1.66 52.94
C SER A 506 -15.88 0.41 53.80
N VAL A 507 -15.13 0.53 54.89
CA VAL A 507 -14.91 -0.56 55.86
C VAL A 507 -16.25 -0.99 56.49
N ASN A 508 -17.07 -0.02 56.92
CA ASN A 508 -18.36 -0.33 57.52
C ASN A 508 -19.32 -1.02 56.53
N ALA A 509 -19.37 -0.57 55.28
CA ALA A 509 -20.17 -1.19 54.24
C ALA A 509 -19.71 -2.62 53.94
N GLU A 510 -18.41 -2.83 53.80
CA GLU A 510 -17.85 -4.16 53.53
C GLU A 510 -18.03 -5.12 54.71
N ALA A 511 -17.86 -4.64 55.95
CA ALA A 511 -18.18 -5.41 57.14
C ALA A 511 -19.65 -5.83 57.20
N LYS A 512 -20.58 -4.94 56.82
CA LYS A 512 -22.02 -5.26 56.70
C LYS A 512 -22.26 -6.32 55.61
N ARG A 513 -21.55 -6.24 54.48
CA ARG A 513 -21.65 -7.20 53.36
C ARG A 513 -21.16 -8.59 53.76
N LEU A 514 -19.96 -8.69 54.36
CA LEU A 514 -19.34 -9.96 54.77
C LEU A 514 -20.15 -10.72 55.84
N ARG A 515 -21.03 -10.01 56.56
CA ARG A 515 -21.88 -10.53 57.63
C ARG A 515 -23.19 -11.15 57.15
N GLY A 516 -23.54 -11.02 55.86
CA GLY A 516 -24.80 -11.58 55.32
C GLY A 516 -26.07 -11.10 56.02
N GLY A 517 -26.03 -9.98 56.77
CA GLY A 517 -27.18 -9.39 57.47
C GLY A 517 -27.40 -9.76 58.95
N HIS A 518 -26.73 -10.75 59.55
CA HIS A 518 -27.06 -11.27 60.90
C HIS A 518 -26.50 -10.50 62.10
N LEU A 519 -27.27 -10.25 63.17
CA LEU A 519 -26.95 -9.23 64.19
C LEU A 519 -25.72 -9.48 65.12
N HIS A 520 -25.17 -10.70 65.24
CA HIS A 520 -24.08 -11.00 66.19
C HIS A 520 -22.67 -10.68 65.64
N ASN A 521 -21.75 -10.24 66.52
CA ASN A 521 -20.30 -10.02 66.28
C ASN A 521 -19.87 -9.07 65.14
N ALA A 522 -20.69 -8.08 64.80
CA ALA A 522 -20.42 -7.13 63.71
C ALA A 522 -19.11 -6.32 63.87
N CYS A 523 -18.68 -6.07 65.11
CA CYS A 523 -17.46 -5.34 65.45
C CYS A 523 -16.19 -6.06 64.98
N VAL A 524 -16.24 -7.39 64.91
CA VAL A 524 -15.11 -8.22 64.49
C VAL A 524 -14.90 -8.12 62.99
N TYR A 525 -15.98 -8.21 62.20
CA TYR A 525 -15.90 -8.00 60.75
C TYR A 525 -15.36 -6.61 60.40
N PHE A 526 -15.81 -5.58 61.11
CA PHE A 526 -15.32 -4.22 60.95
C PHE A 526 -13.82 -4.12 61.26
N THR A 527 -13.40 -4.60 62.43
CA THR A 527 -12.00 -4.55 62.87
C THR A 527 -11.10 -5.35 61.94
N ALA A 528 -11.52 -6.56 61.55
CA ALA A 528 -10.77 -7.42 60.62
C ALA A 528 -10.67 -6.79 59.23
N GLU A 529 -11.74 -6.15 58.74
CA GLU A 529 -11.71 -5.44 57.46
C GLU A 529 -10.77 -4.24 57.49
N ALA A 530 -10.83 -3.42 58.54
CA ALA A 530 -9.92 -2.29 58.70
C ALA A 530 -8.44 -2.75 58.71
N LEU A 531 -8.15 -3.85 59.41
CA LEU A 531 -6.83 -4.48 59.42
C LEU A 531 -6.41 -4.98 58.03
N ARG A 532 -7.31 -5.61 57.25
CA ARG A 532 -7.03 -6.01 55.86
C ARG A 532 -6.67 -4.82 54.97
N ARG A 533 -7.38 -3.69 55.12
CA ARG A 533 -7.15 -2.48 54.31
C ARG A 533 -5.76 -1.89 54.50
N VAL A 534 -5.10 -2.18 55.63
CA VAL A 534 -3.72 -1.77 55.89
C VAL A 534 -2.70 -2.91 55.74
N GLY A 535 -3.10 -4.01 55.07
CA GLY A 535 -2.21 -5.10 54.68
C GLY A 535 -2.03 -6.20 55.71
N VAL A 536 -2.86 -6.25 56.77
CA VAL A 536 -2.83 -7.36 57.73
C VAL A 536 -3.54 -8.60 57.16
N PRO A 537 -2.89 -9.77 57.13
CA PRO A 537 -3.38 -10.95 56.39
C PRO A 537 -4.41 -11.70 57.22
N ILE A 538 -5.58 -11.10 57.41
CA ILE A 538 -6.68 -11.65 58.21
C ILE A 538 -7.85 -12.08 57.31
N ARG A 539 -8.27 -13.34 57.42
CA ARG A 539 -9.32 -13.93 56.56
C ARG A 539 -10.62 -13.13 56.58
N SER A 540 -11.29 -13.01 55.42
CA SER A 540 -12.57 -12.29 55.27
C SER A 540 -13.70 -12.86 56.14
N SER A 541 -13.64 -14.15 56.47
CA SER A 541 -14.58 -14.84 57.37
C SER A 541 -14.36 -14.58 58.87
N MET A 542 -13.43 -13.69 59.24
CA MET A 542 -13.13 -13.39 60.64
C MET A 542 -14.26 -12.59 61.31
N GLY A 543 -15.24 -13.30 61.89
CA GLY A 543 -16.47 -12.72 62.43
C GLY A 543 -16.78 -13.03 63.90
N SER A 544 -15.84 -13.54 64.70
CA SER A 544 -16.04 -13.76 66.15
C SER A 544 -14.83 -13.32 66.97
N ILE A 545 -15.09 -12.75 68.15
CA ILE A 545 -14.05 -12.36 69.12
C ILE A 545 -13.21 -13.59 69.52
N ASP A 546 -13.84 -14.75 69.61
CA ASP A 546 -13.19 -16.03 69.93
C ASP A 546 -12.16 -16.47 68.86
N TYR A 547 -12.23 -15.91 67.65
CA TYR A 547 -11.25 -16.15 66.59
C TYR A 547 -10.29 -14.98 66.38
N LEU A 548 -10.77 -13.73 66.55
CA LEU A 548 -9.93 -12.55 66.38
C LEU A 548 -8.84 -12.49 67.46
N MET A 549 -9.16 -12.69 68.73
CA MET A 549 -8.18 -12.59 69.81
C MET A 549 -7.05 -13.63 69.67
N PRO A 550 -7.32 -14.94 69.46
CA PRO A 550 -6.25 -15.91 69.22
C PRO A 550 -5.46 -15.61 67.95
N TYR A 551 -6.11 -15.14 66.88
CA TYR A 551 -5.41 -14.72 65.66
C TYR A 551 -4.43 -13.59 65.95
N LEU A 552 -4.86 -12.54 66.64
CA LEU A 552 -4.00 -11.42 67.01
C LEU A 552 -2.83 -11.89 67.88
N SER A 553 -3.09 -12.67 68.95
CA SER A 553 -2.04 -13.22 69.82
C SER A 553 -1.02 -14.08 69.07
N ASN A 554 -1.49 -14.99 68.21
CA ASN A 554 -0.63 -15.87 67.42
C ASN A 554 0.18 -15.12 66.36
N ASN A 555 -0.21 -13.88 66.03
CA ASN A 555 0.47 -13.02 65.07
C ASN A 555 1.19 -11.85 65.76
N GLY A 556 1.60 -12.00 67.01
CA GLY A 556 2.48 -11.05 67.71
C GLY A 556 1.77 -9.84 68.31
N TRP A 557 0.45 -9.83 68.38
CA TRP A 557 -0.27 -8.79 69.11
C TRP A 557 -0.30 -9.12 70.60
N VAL A 558 0.19 -8.20 71.42
CA VAL A 558 0.28 -8.34 72.87
C VAL A 558 -0.88 -7.62 73.53
N LYS A 559 -1.55 -8.32 74.44
CA LYS A 559 -2.61 -7.79 75.31
C LYS A 559 -2.01 -6.92 76.40
N ASP A 560 -2.60 -5.75 76.63
CA ASP A 560 -2.23 -4.82 77.71
C ASP A 560 -3.50 -4.15 78.27
N ARG A 561 -3.51 -3.88 79.58
CA ARG A 561 -4.66 -3.31 80.32
C ARG A 561 -4.43 -1.85 80.69
N ASP A 562 -3.20 -1.35 80.61
CA ASP A 562 -2.89 0.02 80.97
C ASP A 562 -3.39 0.98 79.89
N TYR A 563 -4.61 1.50 80.05
CA TYR A 563 -5.22 2.42 79.11
C TYR A 563 -4.38 3.70 78.92
N THR A 564 -3.53 4.08 79.87
CA THR A 564 -2.65 5.25 79.72
C THR A 564 -1.62 5.05 78.60
N GLN A 565 -1.35 3.80 78.23
CA GLN A 565 -0.45 3.42 77.15
C GLN A 565 -1.11 3.41 75.77
N LEU A 566 -2.43 3.60 75.66
CA LEU A 566 -3.16 3.53 74.39
C LEU A 566 -2.57 4.48 73.35
N ARG A 567 -2.43 3.99 72.13
CA ARG A 567 -1.97 4.72 70.94
C ARG A 567 -2.99 4.54 69.84
N LYS A 568 -3.10 5.54 68.96
CA LYS A 568 -4.00 5.48 67.81
C LYS A 568 -3.73 4.20 67.00
N GLY A 569 -4.81 3.54 66.57
CA GLY A 569 -4.76 2.28 65.84
C GLY A 569 -4.65 1.02 66.71
N ASP A 570 -4.63 1.14 68.03
CA ASP A 570 -4.75 -0.03 68.90
C ASP A 570 -6.15 -0.65 68.81
N ILE A 571 -6.20 -1.98 68.86
CA ILE A 571 -7.46 -2.73 68.87
C ILE A 571 -7.90 -2.90 70.32
N CYS A 572 -9.00 -2.27 70.69
CA CYS A 572 -9.52 -2.26 72.04
C CYS A 572 -10.68 -3.24 72.19
N PHE A 573 -10.81 -3.81 73.39
CA PHE A 573 -11.83 -4.76 73.76
C PHE A 573 -12.50 -4.32 75.07
N THR A 574 -13.81 -4.52 75.15
CA THR A 574 -14.62 -4.15 76.33
C THR A 574 -14.61 -5.23 77.42
N THR A 575 -15.18 -4.93 78.59
CA THR A 575 -15.55 -5.94 79.59
C THR A 575 -16.61 -6.89 79.05
N ASP A 576 -16.94 -7.94 79.81
CA ASP A 576 -18.16 -8.70 79.53
C ASP A 576 -19.43 -7.92 79.88
N ALA A 577 -20.59 -8.54 79.62
CA ALA A 577 -21.90 -7.95 79.89
C ALA A 577 -22.18 -7.74 81.39
N ALA A 578 -21.47 -8.42 82.30
CA ALA A 578 -21.57 -8.21 83.74
C ALA A 578 -20.62 -7.09 84.24
N GLY A 579 -19.69 -6.63 83.40
CA GLY A 579 -18.67 -5.65 83.77
C GLY A 579 -17.37 -6.28 84.28
N ASP A 580 -17.19 -7.61 84.15
CA ASP A 580 -15.94 -8.27 84.51
C ASP A 580 -14.87 -7.97 83.45
N PRO A 581 -13.75 -7.31 83.80
CA PRO A 581 -12.63 -7.09 82.87
C PRO A 581 -11.89 -8.38 82.49
N ASN A 582 -12.11 -9.49 83.17
CA ASN A 582 -11.55 -10.81 82.82
C ASN A 582 -12.53 -11.69 82.05
N GLY A 583 -13.80 -11.30 81.96
CA GLY A 583 -14.82 -11.99 81.19
C GLY A 583 -14.64 -11.87 79.68
N ARG A 584 -15.51 -12.55 78.93
CA ARG A 584 -15.53 -12.52 77.47
C ARG A 584 -15.92 -11.13 76.96
N PRO A 585 -15.07 -10.41 76.21
CA PRO A 585 -15.42 -9.09 75.69
C PRO A 585 -16.68 -9.12 74.83
N THR A 586 -17.54 -8.13 75.02
CA THR A 586 -18.77 -7.96 74.22
C THR A 586 -18.51 -7.25 72.90
N HIS A 587 -17.45 -6.42 72.83
CA HIS A 587 -17.23 -5.51 71.72
C HIS A 587 -15.75 -5.26 71.45
N ALA A 588 -15.44 -4.90 70.20
CA ALA A 588 -14.10 -4.52 69.76
C ALA A 588 -14.16 -3.23 68.94
N PHE A 589 -13.20 -2.34 69.13
CA PHE A 589 -13.13 -1.05 68.44
C PHE A 589 -11.69 -0.60 68.23
N ILE A 590 -11.48 0.33 67.31
CA ILE A 590 -10.15 0.90 67.03
C ILE A 590 -10.04 2.23 67.76
N PHE A 591 -9.01 2.38 68.60
CA PHE A 591 -8.78 3.63 69.33
C PHE A 591 -8.19 4.71 68.40
N MET A 592 -8.75 5.91 68.42
CA MET A 592 -8.37 7.02 67.53
C MET A 592 -7.81 8.23 68.28
N GLY A 593 -7.86 8.24 69.60
CA GLY A 593 -7.25 9.26 70.47
C GLY A 593 -8.14 9.62 71.66
N TRP A 594 -7.53 10.19 72.70
CA TRP A 594 -8.27 10.79 73.82
C TRP A 594 -8.91 12.10 73.39
N VAL A 595 -10.15 12.36 73.85
CA VAL A 595 -10.86 13.62 73.55
C VAL A 595 -10.13 14.79 74.20
N THR A 596 -9.75 14.63 75.47
CA THR A 596 -8.98 15.61 76.23
C THR A 596 -7.65 14.97 76.63
N PRO A 597 -6.48 15.52 76.22
CA PRO A 597 -5.19 14.96 76.62
C PRO A 597 -5.03 14.89 78.15
N GLY A 598 -4.65 13.71 78.67
CA GLY A 598 -4.49 13.47 80.10
C GLY A 598 -5.77 13.09 80.85
N ASP A 599 -6.93 13.18 80.21
CA ASP A 599 -8.20 12.65 80.70
C ASP A 599 -8.56 11.37 79.94
N TYR A 600 -8.66 10.27 80.69
CA TYR A 600 -8.87 8.93 80.16
C TYR A 600 -10.34 8.48 80.19
N SER A 601 -11.26 9.39 80.49
CA SER A 601 -12.70 9.10 80.53
C SER A 601 -13.30 8.96 79.13
N MET A 602 -12.89 9.79 78.16
CA MET A 602 -13.52 9.90 76.84
C MET A 602 -12.51 9.73 75.70
N ALA A 603 -12.81 8.85 74.74
CA ALA A 603 -11.97 8.60 73.58
C ALA A 603 -12.74 8.71 72.25
N TYR A 604 -12.08 9.19 71.21
CA TYR A 604 -12.50 8.97 69.82
C TYR A 604 -12.19 7.52 69.43
N ILE A 605 -13.20 6.82 68.88
CA ILE A 605 -13.08 5.43 68.46
C ILE A 605 -13.71 5.22 67.08
N CYS A 606 -13.22 4.21 66.34
CA CYS A 606 -13.87 3.72 65.14
C CYS A 606 -14.45 2.32 65.38
N ASP A 607 -15.75 2.14 65.14
CA ASP A 607 -16.40 0.83 65.17
C ASP A 607 -17.68 0.77 64.30
N ASN A 608 -18.40 -0.35 64.38
CA ASN A 608 -19.63 -0.59 63.62
C ASN A 608 -20.92 -0.15 64.35
N GLN A 609 -20.84 0.43 65.55
CA GLN A 609 -21.98 0.88 66.36
C GLN A 609 -22.52 2.25 65.92
N SER A 610 -22.07 2.75 64.76
CA SER A 610 -22.56 3.97 64.10
C SER A 610 -24.08 4.24 64.21
N PRO A 611 -25.01 3.27 64.13
CA PRO A 611 -26.45 3.57 64.25
C PRO A 611 -26.89 4.15 65.61
N TYR A 612 -26.07 4.01 66.66
CA TYR A 612 -26.33 4.61 67.97
C TYR A 612 -25.70 6.00 68.11
N TYR A 613 -24.94 6.46 67.13
CA TYR A 613 -24.13 7.68 67.17
C TYR A 613 -24.29 8.50 65.89
N ASP A 614 -25.54 8.83 65.53
CA ASP A 614 -25.89 9.62 64.34
C ASP A 614 -25.29 9.08 63.03
N ASP A 615 -25.25 7.75 62.90
CA ASP A 615 -24.64 7.01 61.79
C ASP A 615 -23.13 7.29 61.57
N GLN A 616 -22.43 7.76 62.61
CA GLN A 616 -20.99 8.05 62.55
C GLN A 616 -20.14 6.86 63.02
N VAL A 617 -19.31 6.33 62.10
CA VAL A 617 -18.32 5.29 62.41
C VAL A 617 -17.24 5.78 63.38
N LEU A 618 -16.84 7.05 63.28
CA LEU A 618 -15.97 7.71 64.26
C LEU A 618 -16.85 8.48 65.23
N HIS A 619 -16.82 8.13 66.50
CA HIS A 619 -17.57 8.83 67.53
C HIS A 619 -16.82 8.78 68.86
N THR A 620 -17.30 9.52 69.85
CA THR A 620 -16.76 9.52 71.20
C THR A 620 -17.41 8.44 72.06
N ARG A 621 -16.63 7.74 72.88
CA ARG A 621 -17.10 6.73 73.81
C ARG A 621 -16.51 6.95 75.20
N HIS A 622 -17.31 6.76 76.24
CA HIS A 622 -16.82 6.70 77.62
C HIS A 622 -16.09 5.37 77.87
N MET A 623 -14.86 5.44 78.39
CA MET A 623 -13.92 4.33 78.42
C MET A 623 -13.88 3.60 79.75
N LEU A 624 -14.08 4.29 80.88
CA LEU A 624 -13.78 3.71 82.20
C LEU A 624 -14.96 3.06 82.90
N GLU A 625 -16.18 3.47 82.54
CA GLU A 625 -17.41 3.00 83.19
C GLU A 625 -18.46 2.62 82.15
N LYS A 626 -19.30 1.66 82.55
CA LYS A 626 -20.52 1.34 81.82
C LYS A 626 -21.43 2.56 81.77
N HIS A 627 -22.02 2.79 80.61
CA HIS A 627 -22.96 3.90 80.43
C HIS A 627 -24.04 3.53 79.42
N GLU A 628 -25.18 4.21 79.52
CA GLU A 628 -26.24 4.12 78.53
C GLU A 628 -26.05 5.22 77.47
N HIS A 629 -26.17 4.85 76.19
CA HIS A 629 -26.14 5.80 75.09
C HIS A 629 -27.20 5.43 74.05
N ASN A 630 -28.14 6.36 73.78
CA ASN A 630 -29.22 6.19 72.80
C ASN A 630 -29.95 4.83 72.93
N GLY A 631 -30.31 4.45 74.17
CA GLY A 631 -31.07 3.24 74.47
C GLY A 631 -30.28 1.93 74.40
N SER A 632 -28.95 1.98 74.33
CA SER A 632 -28.06 0.81 74.39
C SER A 632 -27.03 0.99 75.50
N GLU A 633 -26.92 0.00 76.37
CA GLU A 633 -25.79 -0.10 77.31
C GLU A 633 -24.49 -0.29 76.53
N LYS A 634 -23.42 0.37 77.00
CA LYS A 634 -22.07 0.33 76.43
C LYS A 634 -21.10 -0.10 77.52
N GLU A 635 -20.47 -1.25 77.32
CA GLU A 635 -19.48 -1.77 78.26
C GLU A 635 -18.21 -0.92 78.29
N ALA A 636 -17.57 -0.88 79.46
CA ALA A 636 -16.30 -0.19 79.69
C ALA A 636 -15.16 -0.89 78.92
N PHE A 637 -14.07 -0.15 78.68
CA PHE A 637 -12.81 -0.70 78.19
C PHE A 637 -12.24 -1.73 79.18
N SER A 638 -11.66 -2.80 78.67
CA SER A 638 -11.03 -3.85 79.48
C SER A 638 -9.54 -4.01 79.19
N PHE A 639 -9.18 -4.12 77.91
CA PHE A 639 -7.80 -4.23 77.45
C PHE A 639 -7.68 -3.84 75.98
N PHE A 640 -6.46 -3.60 75.52
CA PHE A 640 -6.15 -3.45 74.11
C PHE A 640 -5.13 -4.50 73.68
N MET A 641 -5.09 -4.75 72.38
CA MET A 641 -4.06 -5.53 71.73
C MET A 641 -3.30 -4.64 70.76
N ARG A 642 -1.98 -4.70 70.83
CA ARG A 642 -1.06 -4.00 69.94
C ARG A 642 -0.02 -4.96 69.42
N LEU A 643 0.26 -4.93 68.12
CA LEU A 643 1.37 -5.67 67.53
C LEU A 643 2.70 -5.20 68.18
N ARG A 644 3.46 -6.11 68.81
CA ARG A 644 4.75 -5.82 69.47
C ARG A 644 5.90 -6.63 68.88
#